data_AF-A0A8H6IMM6-F1
#
_entry.id   AF-A0A8H6IMM6-F1
#
_cell.length_a   1.000
_cell.length_b   1.000
_cell.length_c   1.000
_cell.angle_alpha   90.00
_cell.angle_beta   90.00
_cell.angle_gamma   90.00
#
_symmetry.space_group_name_H-M   'P 1'
#
loop_
_entity.id
_entity.type
_entity.pdbx_description
1 polymer ?
#
loop_
_entity_poly.entity_id
_entity_poly.type
_entity_poly.pdbx_seq_one_letter_code
_entity_poly.pdbx_strand_id
1 'polypeptide(L)'
;LICADTFNLDSTHQRDVLAQREEASIYFRCATYVQEYTDELLTSLGAPLLFLYARWQRTLYSCYRDVATHVTSETGAALDDAILACWPAYSPSGTWKVLSEKHDCWLVSRTSSSSPQSVHFGLVTGEFLVDGVPLDHLPASYRKHPAYRTLFGCLSLDIMPSPVPGMQYSSMADYAGHEVHVALNAKPDLLVHAVRDGKKFDLVPSHHLDGRFPTSFVKNHVHWYNHDEGCVEFCDIRTPWTRSAANWKLRRCEGNSGWVLSHDEDVLVGLNRASSRLLAKILEPLETAAWIHVILRNSKTVFIDIPRSGLEFTLEPGTSDVVSRQYRGMSVDTLQSIGTLVALRDKLVLKTNQESDSVLPPRRKVLVLEGKVSYVGTNNCVKVSIGKGTGKTGTEEALTILASASVRSFDCLAPENVEMLERLARLAPGRTYYPRHERVMQTVEWDKNLSPLSQSGLFLERVRSIFEDASRSAFFYPQTETKLPNLDHVDDHLLRRDNIRASTFRVSGFGAELHCTTADVEYQPRDRATSDGGVKSHAIAQVVFGNRRMLSYLLSPRLNDQLRVYIEKSAPVSGLGHSRAPTAADIAYDAGLLTESSDFITKNWIALHKDLVPRVCKVRLMIWLATLAFAKNAHMGVINTLAAFRTAREMSEINGPAGESFKLSEGSKVNSQELKGIIEQFVHPANLVQRGNESGRAYEQRRAGYKAEKKKAVNGIVAYLESQWPCPSPTVPSKHAQWAFWNRYVMVNAARPLIQQRFKAWHDNKLFVEYFD
;
A
#
# COMPACT_ATOMS: atom_id res chain seq x y z
N LEU A 1 -33.69 22.73 1.69
CA LEU A 1 -34.72 22.19 0.77
C LEU A 1 -35.67 21.19 1.42
N ILE A 2 -35.24 20.04 1.96
CA ILE A 2 -36.16 19.06 2.60
C ILE A 2 -36.92 19.67 3.79
N CYS A 3 -36.21 20.33 4.72
CA CYS A 3 -36.83 21.04 5.83
C CYS A 3 -37.78 22.15 5.33
N ALA A 4 -37.37 22.90 4.31
CA ALA A 4 -38.21 23.96 3.75
C ALA A 4 -39.52 23.42 3.11
N ASP A 5 -39.50 22.19 2.60
CA ASP A 5 -40.66 21.53 1.99
C ASP A 5 -41.69 21.06 3.03
N THR A 6 -41.34 20.94 4.32
CA THR A 6 -42.33 20.63 5.37
C THR A 6 -43.33 21.77 5.59
N PHE A 7 -43.00 22.98 5.14
CA PHE A 7 -43.89 24.15 5.15
C PHE A 7 -44.77 24.25 3.88
N ASN A 8 -44.62 23.33 2.91
CA ASN A 8 -45.50 23.23 1.75
C ASN A 8 -46.83 22.55 2.15
N LEU A 9 -47.62 23.25 2.95
CA LEU A 9 -48.90 22.80 3.49
C LEU A 9 -50.06 23.55 2.83
N ASP A 10 -51.28 23.03 2.96
CA ASP A 10 -52.48 23.77 2.59
C ASP A 10 -52.60 25.05 3.42
N SER A 11 -53.13 26.11 2.79
CA SER A 11 -53.24 27.47 3.35
C SER A 11 -53.81 27.58 4.78
N THR A 12 -54.71 26.67 5.17
CA THR A 12 -55.27 26.65 6.53
C THR A 12 -54.25 26.22 7.57
N HIS A 13 -53.53 25.11 7.33
CA HIS A 13 -52.50 24.59 8.24
C HIS A 13 -51.24 25.47 8.22
N GLN A 14 -50.95 26.08 7.08
CA GLN A 14 -49.83 26.99 6.91
C GLN A 14 -49.87 28.18 7.87
N ARG A 15 -51.05 28.78 8.06
CA ARG A 15 -51.25 29.88 9.01
C ARG A 15 -51.05 29.45 10.46
N ASP A 16 -51.59 28.30 10.82
CA ASP A 16 -51.49 27.78 12.20
C ASP A 16 -50.03 27.47 12.55
N VAL A 17 -49.26 26.91 11.61
CA VAL A 17 -47.83 26.63 11.79
C VAL A 17 -47.02 27.93 11.88
N LEU A 18 -47.24 28.89 10.97
CA LEU A 18 -46.50 30.16 10.98
C LEU A 18 -46.92 31.12 12.09
N ALA A 19 -48.02 30.86 12.78
CA ALA A 19 -48.40 31.56 14.01
C ALA A 19 -47.55 31.13 15.22
N GLN A 20 -46.90 29.96 15.17
CA GLN A 20 -46.00 29.48 16.22
C GLN A 20 -44.61 30.07 16.00
N ARG A 21 -44.06 30.74 17.03
CA ARG A 21 -42.80 31.48 16.94
C ARG A 21 -41.62 30.59 16.55
N GLU A 22 -41.53 29.39 17.14
CA GLU A 22 -40.45 28.44 16.87
C GLU A 22 -40.48 27.96 15.42
N GLU A 23 -41.65 27.59 14.91
CA GLU A 23 -41.83 27.10 13.53
C GLU A 23 -41.62 28.22 12.51
N ALA A 24 -42.13 29.42 12.78
CA ALA A 24 -41.88 30.60 11.94
C ALA A 24 -40.40 30.97 11.88
N SER A 25 -39.66 30.84 12.98
CA SER A 25 -38.21 31.05 13.00
C SER A 25 -37.49 30.03 12.12
N ILE A 26 -37.86 28.73 12.20
CA ILE A 26 -37.33 27.68 11.33
C ILE A 26 -37.64 27.97 9.85
N TYR A 27 -38.86 28.44 9.55
CA TYR A 27 -39.26 28.83 8.20
C TYR A 27 -38.38 29.95 7.64
N PHE A 28 -38.17 31.04 8.38
CA PHE A 28 -37.33 32.16 7.94
C PHE A 28 -35.87 31.73 7.75
N ARG A 29 -35.32 30.93 8.68
CA ARG A 29 -33.98 30.35 8.53
C ARG A 29 -33.86 29.50 7.27
N CYS A 30 -34.85 28.64 7.01
CA CYS A 30 -34.87 27.83 5.79
C CYS A 30 -34.91 28.69 4.52
N ALA A 31 -35.64 29.81 4.53
CA ALA A 31 -35.70 30.74 3.41
C ALA A 31 -34.34 31.39 3.15
N THR A 32 -33.66 31.90 4.19
CA THR A 32 -32.32 32.49 4.06
C THR A 32 -31.32 31.45 3.54
N TYR A 33 -31.22 30.29 4.19
CA TYR A 33 -30.27 29.24 3.79
C TYR A 33 -30.49 28.75 2.35
N VAL A 34 -31.73 28.56 1.90
CA VAL A 34 -31.94 28.09 0.51
C VAL A 34 -31.58 29.18 -0.50
N GLN A 35 -31.85 30.45 -0.20
CA GLN A 35 -31.48 31.56 -1.05
C GLN A 35 -29.96 31.70 -1.18
N GLU A 36 -29.23 31.61 -0.06
CA GLU A 36 -27.77 31.72 0.02
C GLU A 36 -27.03 30.78 -0.96
N TYR A 37 -27.51 29.54 -1.10
CA TYR A 37 -26.83 28.52 -1.92
C TYR A 37 -27.43 28.35 -3.34
N THR A 38 -28.39 29.18 -3.74
CA THR A 38 -29.18 29.01 -4.98
C THR A 38 -28.28 28.95 -6.24
N ASP A 39 -27.32 29.85 -6.39
CA ASP A 39 -26.47 29.93 -7.60
C ASP A 39 -25.59 28.68 -7.80
N GLU A 40 -25.06 28.10 -6.72
CA GLU A 40 -24.22 26.90 -6.76
C GLU A 40 -25.03 25.61 -6.87
N LEU A 41 -26.17 25.56 -6.17
CA LEU A 41 -27.16 24.50 -6.27
C LEU A 41 -27.63 24.37 -7.73
N LEU A 42 -28.11 25.44 -8.36
CA LEU A 42 -28.72 25.31 -9.69
C LEU A 42 -27.76 24.81 -10.79
N THR A 43 -26.45 25.06 -10.68
CA THR A 43 -25.46 24.56 -11.64
C THR A 43 -25.04 23.10 -11.47
N SER A 44 -25.31 22.49 -10.31
CA SER A 44 -24.78 21.15 -9.96
C SER A 44 -25.85 20.09 -9.68
N LEU A 45 -27.13 20.48 -9.60
CA LEU A 45 -28.20 19.58 -9.15
C LEU A 45 -28.81 18.72 -10.27
N GLY A 46 -29.10 17.46 -9.92
CA GLY A 46 -29.98 16.59 -10.71
C GLY A 46 -31.46 16.98 -10.60
N ALA A 47 -32.29 16.46 -11.51
CA ALA A 47 -33.71 16.81 -11.64
C ALA A 47 -34.53 16.79 -10.32
N PRO A 48 -34.39 15.81 -9.40
CA PRO A 48 -35.19 15.78 -8.16
C PRO A 48 -35.01 16.99 -7.25
N LEU A 49 -33.80 17.57 -7.21
CA LEU A 49 -33.50 18.72 -6.35
C LEU A 49 -33.99 20.02 -6.97
N LEU A 50 -34.01 20.12 -8.32
CA LEU A 50 -34.66 21.22 -9.03
C LEU A 50 -36.17 21.26 -8.75
N PHE A 51 -36.84 20.10 -8.65
CA PHE A 51 -38.25 20.03 -8.27
C PHE A 51 -38.50 20.51 -6.84
N LEU A 52 -37.65 20.13 -5.87
CA LEU A 52 -37.76 20.62 -4.49
C LEU A 52 -37.51 22.13 -4.40
N TYR A 53 -36.57 22.65 -5.18
CA TYR A 53 -36.32 24.09 -5.26
C TYR A 53 -37.53 24.86 -5.82
N ALA A 54 -38.11 24.38 -6.93
CA ALA A 54 -39.32 24.98 -7.50
C ALA A 54 -40.53 24.93 -6.54
N ARG A 55 -40.67 23.83 -5.77
CA ARG A 55 -41.69 23.72 -4.71
C ARG A 55 -41.45 24.74 -3.60
N TRP A 56 -40.21 24.90 -3.14
CA TRP A 56 -39.85 25.91 -2.16
C TRP A 56 -40.18 27.34 -2.63
N GLN A 57 -39.86 27.70 -3.88
CA GLN A 57 -40.22 29.02 -4.43
C GLN A 57 -41.75 29.24 -4.44
N ARG A 58 -42.51 28.19 -4.76
CA ARG A 58 -43.98 28.22 -4.68
C ARG A 58 -44.47 28.39 -3.25
N THR A 59 -43.85 27.72 -2.27
CA THR A 59 -44.14 27.88 -0.84
C THR A 59 -43.88 29.34 -0.43
N LEU A 60 -42.65 29.84 -0.66
CA LEU A 60 -42.27 31.24 -0.90
C LEU A 60 -43.45 32.18 -1.13
N TYR A 61 -43.90 32.10 -2.38
CA TYR A 61 -44.93 32.93 -2.93
C TYR A 61 -46.31 32.70 -2.29
N SER A 62 -46.62 31.48 -1.84
CA SER A 62 -47.91 31.20 -1.20
C SER A 62 -48.03 31.82 0.20
N CYS A 63 -46.98 31.79 1.02
CA CYS A 63 -47.06 32.34 2.38
C CYS A 63 -46.84 33.86 2.44
N TYR A 64 -46.18 34.48 1.45
CA TYR A 64 -45.72 35.87 1.60
C TYR A 64 -46.85 36.84 1.93
N ARG A 65 -48.04 36.68 1.32
CA ARG A 65 -49.17 37.59 1.57
C ARG A 65 -49.71 37.47 2.98
N ASP A 66 -49.88 36.25 3.47
CA ASP A 66 -50.38 36.02 4.82
C ASP A 66 -49.36 36.52 5.85
N VAL A 67 -48.05 36.27 5.63
CA VAL A 67 -46.98 36.81 6.50
C VAL A 67 -46.94 38.33 6.45
N ALA A 68 -47.00 38.96 5.27
CA ALA A 68 -46.94 40.42 5.11
C ALA A 68 -48.16 41.14 5.69
N THR A 69 -49.35 40.56 5.57
CA THR A 69 -50.61 41.13 6.10
C THR A 69 -50.75 40.95 7.61
N HIS A 70 -50.14 39.89 8.16
CA HIS A 70 -50.22 39.52 9.56
C HIS A 70 -48.86 39.52 10.27
N VAL A 71 -47.95 40.45 9.93
CA VAL A 71 -46.71 40.66 10.71
C VAL A 71 -47.08 41.15 12.11
N THR A 72 -47.26 40.18 13.02
CA THR A 72 -47.54 40.42 14.43
C THR A 72 -46.24 40.57 15.22
N SER A 73 -46.33 40.92 16.50
CA SER A 73 -45.18 40.89 17.41
C SER A 73 -44.50 39.52 17.46
N GLU A 74 -45.27 38.43 17.36
CA GLU A 74 -44.74 37.05 17.39
C GLU A 74 -44.00 36.71 16.09
N THR A 75 -44.56 37.04 14.92
CA THR A 75 -43.90 36.81 13.62
C THR A 75 -42.63 37.66 13.49
N GLY A 76 -42.67 38.90 13.97
CA GLY A 76 -41.50 39.77 14.05
C GLY A 76 -40.41 39.21 14.98
N ALA A 77 -40.80 38.70 16.15
CA ALA A 77 -39.87 38.07 17.08
C ALA A 77 -39.26 36.77 16.52
N ALA A 78 -40.04 35.98 15.78
CA ALA A 78 -39.53 34.79 15.09
C ALA A 78 -38.49 35.13 14.01
N LEU A 79 -38.69 36.24 13.28
CA LEU A 79 -37.72 36.76 12.32
C LEU A 79 -36.48 37.30 13.03
N ASP A 80 -36.63 37.98 14.16
CA ASP A 80 -35.50 38.42 14.99
C ASP A 80 -34.68 37.22 15.49
N ASP A 81 -35.32 36.14 15.94
CA ASP A 81 -34.65 34.90 16.35
C ASP A 81 -33.91 34.24 15.17
N ALA A 82 -34.51 34.24 13.98
CA ALA A 82 -33.89 33.72 12.77
C ALA A 82 -32.64 34.54 12.38
N ILE A 83 -32.70 35.87 12.50
CA ILE A 83 -31.57 36.75 12.20
C ILE A 83 -30.48 36.62 13.27
N LEU A 84 -30.83 36.55 14.56
CA LEU A 84 -29.87 36.32 15.65
C LEU A 84 -29.08 35.03 15.46
N ALA A 85 -29.69 33.99 14.88
CA ALA A 85 -29.01 32.74 14.58
C ALA A 85 -27.90 32.89 13.52
N CYS A 86 -28.05 33.84 12.58
CA CYS A 86 -27.08 34.08 11.50
C CYS A 86 -26.18 35.31 11.77
N TRP A 87 -26.61 36.25 12.62
CA TRP A 87 -25.88 37.47 12.97
C TRP A 87 -25.94 37.71 14.49
N PRO A 88 -25.02 37.14 15.28
CA PRO A 88 -25.05 37.24 16.74
C PRO A 88 -24.91 38.67 17.30
N ALA A 89 -24.37 39.61 16.51
CA ALA A 89 -24.25 41.02 16.87
C ALA A 89 -25.52 41.85 16.54
N TYR A 90 -26.55 41.21 15.97
CA TYR A 90 -27.83 41.86 15.69
C TYR A 90 -28.50 42.33 16.98
N SER A 91 -28.94 43.59 17.00
CA SER A 91 -29.70 44.18 18.10
C SER A 91 -31.14 44.41 17.63
N PRO A 92 -32.09 43.51 17.94
CA PRO A 92 -33.46 43.61 17.45
C PRO A 92 -34.18 44.83 18.02
N SER A 93 -35.00 45.49 17.20
CA SER A 93 -35.96 46.50 17.69
C SER A 93 -37.32 45.91 18.04
N GLY A 94 -37.59 44.65 17.65
CA GLY A 94 -38.88 43.99 17.84
C GLY A 94 -39.99 44.50 16.92
N THR A 95 -39.69 45.42 15.99
CA THR A 95 -40.70 46.02 15.10
C THR A 95 -40.37 45.77 13.63
N TRP A 96 -41.21 44.98 12.97
CA TRP A 96 -41.15 44.73 11.53
C TRP A 96 -42.37 45.30 10.83
N LYS A 97 -42.17 45.82 9.62
CA LYS A 97 -43.26 46.29 8.76
C LYS A 97 -42.95 46.03 7.30
N VAL A 98 -43.98 46.01 6.48
CA VAL A 98 -43.84 45.98 5.01
C VAL A 98 -43.15 47.27 4.53
N LEU A 99 -42.24 47.15 3.57
CA LEU A 99 -41.40 48.25 3.08
C LEU A 99 -42.21 49.35 2.39
N SER A 100 -43.09 48.97 1.45
CA SER A 100 -44.03 49.89 0.77
C SER A 100 -45.11 49.11 0.02
N GLU A 101 -46.19 49.76 -0.42
CA GLU A 101 -47.22 49.13 -1.26
C GLU A 101 -46.67 48.56 -2.58
N LYS A 102 -45.61 49.15 -3.13
CA LYS A 102 -44.95 48.68 -4.37
C LYS A 102 -43.96 47.54 -4.13
N HIS A 103 -43.53 47.34 -2.88
CA HIS A 103 -42.57 46.32 -2.46
C HIS A 103 -43.15 45.58 -1.26
N ASP A 104 -44.35 45.03 -1.45
CA ASP A 104 -45.15 44.37 -0.41
C ASP A 104 -44.53 43.04 0.07
N CYS A 105 -43.62 42.49 -0.73
CA CYS A 105 -42.86 41.28 -0.42
C CYS A 105 -41.59 41.52 0.42
N TRP A 106 -41.28 42.76 0.82
CA TRP A 106 -40.13 43.09 1.64
C TRP A 106 -40.56 43.55 3.03
N LEU A 107 -39.97 42.95 4.07
CA LEU A 107 -40.08 43.43 5.44
C LEU A 107 -38.85 44.28 5.78
N VAL A 108 -39.06 45.35 6.56
CA VAL A 108 -38.01 46.26 7.01
C VAL A 108 -38.08 46.50 8.51
N SER A 109 -36.91 46.57 9.13
CA SER A 109 -36.69 46.92 10.53
C SER A 109 -35.44 47.80 10.68
N ARG A 110 -35.24 48.39 11.86
CA ARG A 110 -33.99 49.07 12.23
C ARG A 110 -33.41 48.45 13.49
N THR A 111 -32.09 48.34 13.57
CA THR A 111 -31.41 47.85 14.77
C THR A 111 -31.54 48.82 15.94
N SER A 112 -31.53 48.30 17.17
CA SER A 112 -31.54 49.05 18.43
C SER A 112 -30.12 49.35 18.95
N SER A 113 -29.18 49.70 18.05
CA SER A 113 -27.77 49.98 18.37
C SER A 113 -27.43 51.48 18.35
N SER A 114 -26.25 51.85 18.86
CA SER A 114 -25.74 53.24 18.84
C SER A 114 -25.59 53.83 17.44
N SER A 115 -25.50 52.98 16.42
CA SER A 115 -25.52 53.32 14.99
C SER A 115 -26.60 52.48 14.30
N PRO A 116 -27.86 52.97 14.22
CA PRO A 116 -28.97 52.20 13.68
C PRO A 116 -28.73 51.82 12.22
N GLN A 117 -28.82 50.53 11.91
CA GLN A 117 -28.72 49.96 10.56
C GLN A 117 -30.10 49.55 10.06
N SER A 118 -30.32 49.67 8.75
CA SER A 118 -31.57 49.23 8.11
C SER A 118 -31.48 47.76 7.74
N VAL A 119 -32.43 46.97 8.19
CA VAL A 119 -32.47 45.52 7.95
C VAL A 119 -33.67 45.19 7.09
N HIS A 120 -33.45 44.43 6.02
CA HIS A 120 -34.50 44.03 5.07
C HIS A 120 -34.54 42.51 4.90
N PHE A 121 -35.74 41.97 4.80
CA PHE A 121 -35.97 40.55 4.53
C PHE A 121 -36.97 40.36 3.39
N GLY A 122 -36.57 39.64 2.35
CA GLY A 122 -37.41 39.34 1.18
C GLY A 122 -38.26 38.10 1.42
N LEU A 123 -39.58 38.25 1.56
CA LEU A 123 -40.49 37.15 1.85
C LEU A 123 -40.64 36.14 0.72
N VAL A 124 -40.35 36.54 -0.52
CA VAL A 124 -40.45 35.69 -1.72
C VAL A 124 -39.10 35.20 -2.24
N THR A 125 -38.02 35.88 -1.86
CA THR A 125 -36.65 35.52 -2.25
C THR A 125 -35.88 34.85 -1.13
N GLY A 126 -36.25 35.06 0.14
CA GLY A 126 -35.44 34.67 1.29
C GLY A 126 -34.21 35.56 1.50
N GLU A 127 -34.05 36.66 0.76
CA GLU A 127 -32.87 37.52 0.85
C GLU A 127 -32.84 38.33 2.14
N PHE A 128 -31.68 38.36 2.79
CA PHE A 128 -31.42 39.14 3.99
C PHE A 128 -30.38 40.23 3.71
N LEU A 129 -30.75 41.50 3.91
CA LEU A 129 -29.90 42.65 3.59
C LEU A 129 -29.74 43.58 4.79
N VAL A 130 -28.51 44.06 5.01
CA VAL A 130 -28.17 45.11 5.98
C VAL A 130 -27.62 46.31 5.22
N ASP A 131 -28.25 47.47 5.42
CA ASP A 131 -27.99 48.72 4.68
C ASP A 131 -28.00 48.54 3.14
N GLY A 132 -28.80 47.58 2.66
CA GLY A 132 -28.95 47.26 1.23
C GLY A 132 -27.91 46.29 0.67
N VAL A 133 -27.05 45.72 1.51
CA VAL A 133 -26.00 44.75 1.13
C VAL A 133 -26.27 43.40 1.82
N PRO A 134 -26.09 42.26 1.12
CA PRO A 134 -26.16 40.94 1.77
C PRO A 134 -25.10 40.83 2.88
N LEU A 135 -25.51 40.38 4.07
CA LEU A 135 -24.62 40.36 5.24
C LEU A 135 -23.77 39.08 5.32
N ASP A 136 -24.22 37.99 4.75
CA ASP A 136 -23.76 36.62 5.03
C ASP A 136 -22.87 36.01 3.95
N HIS A 137 -22.61 36.69 2.82
CA HIS A 137 -21.77 36.11 1.76
C HIS A 137 -21.04 37.12 0.89
N LEU A 138 -19.88 36.69 0.38
CA LEU A 138 -19.09 37.49 -0.54
C LEU A 138 -19.82 37.76 -1.88
N PRO A 139 -19.73 38.99 -2.42
CA PRO A 139 -20.27 39.31 -3.74
C PRO A 139 -19.74 38.37 -4.83
N ALA A 140 -20.54 38.15 -5.88
CA ALA A 140 -20.19 37.22 -6.97
C ALA A 140 -18.86 37.54 -7.67
N SER A 141 -18.40 38.81 -7.64
CA SER A 141 -17.10 39.22 -8.15
C SER A 141 -15.93 38.53 -7.43
N TYR A 142 -16.04 38.29 -6.12
CA TYR A 142 -15.06 37.54 -5.34
C TYR A 142 -15.11 36.05 -5.69
N ARG A 143 -16.32 35.45 -5.63
CA ARG A 143 -16.52 34.01 -5.86
C ARG A 143 -16.14 33.55 -7.28
N LYS A 144 -16.21 34.44 -8.27
CA LYS A 144 -15.77 34.18 -9.65
C LYS A 144 -14.27 34.38 -9.86
N HIS A 145 -13.57 35.00 -8.91
CA HIS A 145 -12.15 35.29 -9.05
C HIS A 145 -11.31 33.98 -9.02
N PRO A 146 -10.36 33.78 -9.95
CA PRO A 146 -9.57 32.54 -10.01
C PRO A 146 -8.83 32.22 -8.70
N ALA A 147 -8.19 33.21 -8.07
CA ALA A 147 -7.49 33.00 -6.81
C ALA A 147 -8.44 32.66 -5.65
N TYR A 148 -9.69 33.16 -5.67
CA TYR A 148 -10.68 32.81 -4.66
C TYR A 148 -11.04 31.32 -4.79
N ARG A 149 -11.31 30.87 -6.02
CA ARG A 149 -11.62 29.47 -6.31
C ARG A 149 -10.46 28.53 -5.96
N THR A 150 -9.22 28.96 -6.16
CA THR A 150 -8.05 28.18 -5.73
C THR A 150 -7.99 28.00 -4.22
N LEU A 151 -8.32 29.05 -3.45
CA LEU A 151 -8.19 29.05 -1.99
C LEU A 151 -9.39 28.43 -1.25
N PHE A 152 -10.60 28.75 -1.70
CA PHE A 152 -11.85 28.44 -1.01
C PHE A 152 -12.74 27.48 -1.82
N GLY A 153 -12.37 27.15 -3.06
CA GLY A 153 -13.18 26.30 -3.94
C GLY A 153 -14.48 26.99 -4.33
N CYS A 154 -15.60 26.30 -4.12
CA CYS A 154 -16.94 26.86 -4.24
C CYS A 154 -17.50 27.29 -2.88
N LEU A 155 -16.69 27.36 -1.82
CA LEU A 155 -17.20 27.78 -0.52
C LEU A 155 -17.49 29.29 -0.54
N SER A 156 -18.71 29.67 -0.18
CA SER A 156 -19.01 31.04 0.24
C SER A 156 -18.61 31.21 1.70
N LEU A 157 -17.69 32.13 1.98
CA LEU A 157 -17.35 32.49 3.36
C LEU A 157 -18.47 33.33 3.96
N ASP A 158 -18.88 32.98 5.18
CA ASP A 158 -19.68 33.87 6.03
C ASP A 158 -18.81 35.05 6.42
N ILE A 159 -19.26 36.27 6.12
CA ILE A 159 -18.42 37.47 6.24
C ILE A 159 -19.03 38.55 7.12
N MET A 160 -18.18 39.43 7.63
CA MET A 160 -18.55 40.71 8.23
C MET A 160 -17.59 41.81 7.77
N PRO A 161 -17.87 43.11 8.00
CA PRO A 161 -16.94 44.17 7.66
C PRO A 161 -15.58 43.99 8.36
N SER A 162 -14.48 44.09 7.60
CA SER A 162 -13.14 43.88 8.15
C SER A 162 -12.63 45.10 8.93
N PRO A 163 -12.02 44.92 10.12
CA PRO A 163 -11.33 46.00 10.83
C PRO A 163 -9.90 46.26 10.29
N VAL A 164 -9.39 45.42 9.40
CA VAL A 164 -8.02 45.51 8.87
C VAL A 164 -7.95 46.58 7.75
N PRO A 165 -7.10 47.60 7.86
CA PRO A 165 -6.97 48.63 6.83
C PRO A 165 -6.65 48.04 5.45
N GLY A 166 -7.44 48.41 4.45
CA GLY A 166 -7.31 47.92 3.08
C GLY A 166 -8.04 46.61 2.78
N MET A 167 -8.63 45.96 3.80
CA MET A 167 -9.52 44.81 3.62
C MET A 167 -10.99 45.26 3.70
N GLN A 168 -11.89 44.59 2.97
CA GLN A 168 -13.32 44.92 2.94
C GLN A 168 -14.12 44.02 3.87
N TYR A 169 -13.85 42.72 3.82
CA TYR A 169 -14.60 41.71 4.53
C TYR A 169 -13.67 40.82 5.37
N SER A 170 -14.14 40.32 6.50
CA SER A 170 -13.49 39.30 7.32
C SER A 170 -14.42 38.11 7.52
N SER A 171 -13.87 36.90 7.67
CA SER A 171 -14.66 35.71 7.93
C SER A 171 -15.28 35.76 9.33
N MET A 172 -16.51 35.31 9.50
CA MET A 172 -17.17 35.23 10.82
C MET A 172 -16.59 34.10 11.69
N ALA A 173 -16.02 33.07 11.06
CA ALA A 173 -15.38 31.95 11.71
C ALA A 173 -14.02 31.65 11.06
N ASP A 174 -13.21 30.85 11.75
CA ASP A 174 -11.92 30.42 11.23
C ASP A 174 -12.10 29.48 10.03
N TYR A 175 -11.41 29.80 8.94
CA TYR A 175 -11.29 28.93 7.78
C TYR A 175 -9.92 28.25 7.77
N ALA A 176 -9.92 26.91 7.75
CA ALA A 176 -8.70 26.11 7.89
C ALA A 176 -7.82 26.50 9.11
N GLY A 177 -8.48 26.95 10.19
CA GLY A 177 -7.83 27.46 11.41
C GLY A 177 -7.23 28.87 11.28
N HIS A 178 -7.75 29.69 10.36
CA HIS A 178 -7.34 31.07 10.15
C HIS A 178 -8.52 32.01 10.19
N GLU A 179 -8.37 33.14 10.87
CA GLU A 179 -9.19 34.32 10.62
C GLU A 179 -8.79 34.89 9.25
N VAL A 180 -9.74 35.05 8.33
CA VAL A 180 -9.46 35.44 6.94
C VAL A 180 -10.09 36.78 6.63
N HIS A 181 -9.31 37.73 6.16
CA HIS A 181 -9.77 39.02 5.64
C HIS A 181 -9.53 39.08 4.13
N VAL A 182 -10.51 39.59 3.39
CA VAL A 182 -10.47 39.66 1.93
C VAL A 182 -10.85 41.05 1.41
N ALA A 183 -10.24 41.41 0.29
CA ALA A 183 -10.63 42.57 -0.51
C ALA A 183 -10.35 42.31 -1.99
N LEU A 184 -11.10 42.99 -2.86
CA LEU A 184 -10.77 43.15 -4.27
C LEU A 184 -10.17 44.54 -4.48
N ASN A 185 -9.01 44.58 -5.13
CA ASN A 185 -8.38 45.82 -5.54
C ASN A 185 -8.87 46.25 -6.94
N ALA A 186 -8.64 47.52 -7.32
CA ALA A 186 -8.97 48.07 -8.64
C ALA A 186 -8.13 47.46 -9.77
N LYS A 187 -6.90 47.03 -9.45
CA LYS A 187 -6.18 46.02 -10.24
C LYS A 187 -6.77 44.68 -9.80
N PRO A 188 -7.23 43.80 -10.70
CA PRO A 188 -8.14 42.69 -10.41
C PRO A 188 -7.47 41.54 -9.62
N ASP A 189 -6.80 41.88 -8.52
CA ASP A 189 -6.18 40.96 -7.58
C ASP A 189 -7.09 40.80 -6.38
N LEU A 190 -7.26 39.55 -5.98
CA LEU A 190 -7.81 39.21 -4.67
C LEU A 190 -6.72 39.38 -3.62
N LEU A 191 -6.96 40.30 -2.69
CA LEU A 191 -6.17 40.43 -1.47
C LEU A 191 -6.74 39.48 -0.43
N VAL A 192 -5.86 38.69 0.19
CA VAL A 192 -6.22 37.80 1.30
C VAL A 192 -5.19 37.97 2.39
N HIS A 193 -5.65 38.36 3.57
CA HIS A 193 -4.87 38.41 4.81
C HIS A 193 -5.40 37.34 5.74
N ALA A 194 -4.53 36.44 6.19
CA ALA A 194 -4.88 35.34 7.07
C ALA A 194 -4.11 35.48 8.39
N VAL A 195 -4.81 35.28 9.51
CA VAL A 195 -4.25 35.33 10.86
C VAL A 195 -4.47 33.99 11.54
N ARG A 196 -3.42 33.43 12.15
CA ARG A 196 -3.51 32.20 12.94
C ARG A 196 -2.52 32.23 14.08
N ASP A 197 -2.97 32.00 15.30
CA ASP A 197 -2.12 31.98 16.50
C ASP A 197 -1.26 33.27 16.62
N GLY A 198 -1.82 34.42 16.23
CA GLY A 198 -1.13 35.71 16.18
C GLY A 198 -0.20 35.93 14.99
N LYS A 199 0.08 34.88 14.20
CA LYS A 199 0.91 34.93 13.00
C LYS A 199 0.14 35.43 11.79
N LYS A 200 0.78 36.25 10.96
CA LYS A 200 0.12 36.95 9.84
C LYS A 200 0.65 36.48 8.50
N PHE A 201 -0.26 36.31 7.54
CA PHE A 201 0.04 35.82 6.20
C PHE A 201 -0.71 36.61 5.14
N ASP A 202 0.00 37.08 4.11
CA ASP A 202 -0.63 37.72 2.95
C ASP A 202 -0.49 36.86 1.70
N LEU A 203 -1.56 36.75 0.93
CA LEU A 203 -1.49 36.11 -0.38
C LEU A 203 -0.62 36.96 -1.31
N VAL A 204 0.38 36.31 -1.91
CA VAL A 204 1.21 36.90 -2.97
C VAL A 204 0.63 36.46 -4.32
N PRO A 205 0.14 37.39 -5.17
CA PRO A 205 -0.36 37.04 -6.50
C PRO A 205 0.71 36.34 -7.34
N SER A 206 0.37 35.19 -7.91
CA SER A 206 1.31 34.34 -8.66
C SER A 206 1.95 35.07 -9.85
N HIS A 207 1.23 36.01 -10.48
CA HIS A 207 1.71 36.77 -11.62
C HIS A 207 2.93 37.66 -11.29
N HIS A 208 3.18 38.00 -10.01
CA HIS A 208 4.41 38.68 -9.59
C HIS A 208 5.66 37.80 -9.70
N LEU A 209 5.49 36.48 -9.78
CA LEU A 209 6.55 35.49 -9.85
C LEU A 209 6.81 35.00 -11.28
N ASP A 210 5.93 35.35 -12.23
CA ASP A 210 6.04 34.94 -13.63
C ASP A 210 7.36 35.38 -14.27
N GLY A 211 7.99 34.46 -15.00
CA GLY A 211 9.27 34.67 -15.68
C GLY A 211 10.49 34.77 -14.74
N ARG A 212 10.29 34.82 -13.41
CA ARG A 212 11.38 34.82 -12.41
C ARG A 212 11.66 33.42 -11.85
N PHE A 213 10.62 32.60 -11.75
CA PHE A 213 10.67 31.21 -11.27
C PHE A 213 10.16 30.24 -12.34
N PRO A 214 10.55 28.94 -12.28
CA PRO A 214 9.99 27.93 -13.17
C PRO A 214 8.47 27.89 -13.09
N THR A 215 7.81 27.63 -14.22
CA THR A 215 6.36 27.73 -14.36
C THR A 215 5.60 26.84 -13.38
N SER A 216 6.15 25.67 -13.03
CA SER A 216 5.58 24.76 -12.02
C SER A 216 5.52 25.39 -10.62
N PHE A 217 6.55 26.14 -10.20
CA PHE A 217 6.60 26.83 -8.91
C PHE A 217 5.61 27.99 -8.85
N VAL A 218 5.26 28.56 -10.00
CA VAL A 218 4.27 29.65 -10.09
C VAL A 218 2.84 29.11 -10.21
N LYS A 219 2.61 28.04 -10.97
CA LYS A 219 1.24 27.54 -11.26
C LYS A 219 0.75 26.45 -10.31
N ASN A 220 1.65 25.64 -9.76
CA ASN A 220 1.27 24.49 -8.92
C ASN A 220 1.33 24.81 -7.43
N HIS A 221 1.55 26.08 -7.07
CA HIS A 221 1.64 26.51 -5.68
C HIS A 221 0.80 27.77 -5.44
N VAL A 222 0.32 27.91 -4.21
CA VAL A 222 -0.19 29.15 -3.63
C VAL A 222 0.91 29.77 -2.78
N HIS A 223 1.10 31.08 -2.92
CA HIS A 223 2.23 31.80 -2.34
C HIS A 223 1.77 32.67 -1.17
N TRP A 224 2.27 32.38 0.02
CA TRP A 224 1.93 33.12 1.24
C TRP A 224 3.13 33.86 1.78
N TYR A 225 3.05 35.17 1.92
CA TYR A 225 4.04 35.95 2.65
C TYR A 225 3.82 35.81 4.15
N ASN A 226 4.72 35.11 4.83
CA ASN A 226 4.75 34.93 6.26
C ASN A 226 5.48 36.12 6.89
N HIS A 227 4.75 36.96 7.62
CA HIS A 227 5.28 38.19 8.24
C HIS A 227 6.27 37.90 9.37
N ASP A 228 6.06 36.81 10.13
CA ASP A 228 6.90 36.46 11.27
C ASP A 228 8.27 35.92 10.83
N GLU A 229 8.28 35.06 9.79
CA GLU A 229 9.52 34.51 9.23
C GLU A 229 10.15 35.40 8.14
N GLY A 230 9.46 36.45 7.70
CA GLY A 230 9.91 37.35 6.63
C GLY A 230 10.15 36.64 5.29
N CYS A 231 9.35 35.62 4.97
CA CYS A 231 9.56 34.75 3.80
C CYS A 231 8.27 34.48 3.01
N VAL A 232 8.40 34.08 1.74
CA VAL A 232 7.25 33.60 0.95
C VAL A 232 7.25 32.08 0.94
N GLU A 233 6.20 31.46 1.45
CA GLU A 233 5.99 30.01 1.45
C GLU A 233 5.22 29.58 0.20
N PHE A 234 5.74 28.56 -0.49
CA PHE A 234 5.14 27.97 -1.68
C PHE A 234 4.38 26.71 -1.22
N CYS A 235 3.07 26.84 -1.02
CA CYS A 235 2.19 25.76 -0.58
C CYS A 235 1.60 25.04 -1.79
N ASP A 236 1.50 23.71 -1.78
CA ASP A 236 0.90 22.94 -2.89
C ASP A 236 -0.52 23.43 -3.17
N ILE A 237 -0.85 23.67 -4.45
CA ILE A 237 -2.16 24.20 -4.87
C ILE A 237 -3.33 23.31 -4.44
N ARG A 238 -3.11 22.01 -4.22
CA ARG A 238 -4.13 21.06 -3.76
C ARG A 238 -4.41 21.17 -2.25
N THR A 239 -3.46 21.73 -1.50
CA THR A 239 -3.57 21.95 -0.04
C THR A 239 -3.10 23.37 0.29
N PRO A 240 -3.81 24.41 -0.19
CA PRO A 240 -3.28 25.77 -0.26
C PRO A 240 -3.11 26.46 1.11
N TRP A 241 -3.70 25.89 2.16
CA TRP A 241 -3.61 26.37 3.54
C TRP A 241 -2.68 25.54 4.42
N THR A 242 -2.18 24.42 3.91
CA THR A 242 -1.33 23.51 4.68
C THR A 242 0.10 24.01 4.69
N ARG A 243 0.53 24.47 5.87
CA ARG A 243 1.92 24.84 6.11
C ARG A 243 2.72 23.63 6.55
N SER A 244 3.82 23.36 5.86
CA SER A 244 4.74 22.27 6.17
C SER A 244 6.15 22.80 6.27
N ALA A 245 6.97 22.18 7.13
CA ALA A 245 8.42 22.39 7.10
C ALA A 245 9.00 21.99 5.73
N ALA A 246 8.33 21.08 5.01
CA ALA A 246 8.70 20.63 3.68
C ALA A 246 8.21 21.55 2.54
N ASN A 247 7.70 22.75 2.83
CA ASN A 247 7.36 23.72 1.78
C ASN A 247 8.63 24.46 1.32
N TRP A 248 8.69 24.80 0.04
CA TRP A 248 9.73 25.71 -0.46
C TRP A 248 9.52 27.12 0.11
N LYS A 249 10.61 27.74 0.58
CA LYS A 249 10.56 29.06 1.22
C LYS A 249 11.51 30.03 0.52
N LEU A 250 11.00 31.18 0.12
CA LEU A 250 11.75 32.28 -0.47
C LEU A 250 12.18 33.23 0.63
N ARG A 251 13.46 33.22 0.98
CA ARG A 251 14.05 34.03 2.06
C ARG A 251 15.05 35.05 1.49
N ARG A 252 15.28 36.15 2.21
CA ARG A 252 16.38 37.07 1.90
C ARG A 252 17.69 36.48 2.42
N CYS A 253 18.77 36.59 1.64
CA CYS A 253 20.10 36.25 2.12
C CYS A 253 20.59 37.27 3.13
N GLU A 254 21.20 36.80 4.22
CA GLU A 254 21.92 37.67 5.15
C GLU A 254 23.17 38.24 4.45
N GLY A 255 23.31 39.57 4.42
CA GLY A 255 24.46 40.27 3.84
C GLY A 255 24.39 40.57 2.33
N ASN A 256 23.32 40.20 1.63
CA ASN A 256 23.12 40.60 0.22
C ASN A 256 21.64 40.95 -0.04
N SER A 257 21.35 41.78 -1.05
CA SER A 257 19.97 42.16 -1.41
C SER A 257 19.19 41.05 -2.16
N GLY A 258 19.78 39.86 -2.30
CA GLY A 258 19.24 38.74 -3.06
C GLY A 258 18.23 37.90 -2.27
N TRP A 259 17.28 37.32 -3.00
CA TRP A 259 16.34 36.31 -2.50
C TRP A 259 16.77 34.91 -2.94
N VAL A 260 16.58 33.92 -2.07
CA VAL A 260 16.88 32.51 -2.32
C VAL A 260 15.66 31.66 -1.99
N LEU A 261 15.29 30.79 -2.93
CA LEU A 261 14.23 29.80 -2.76
C LEU A 261 14.88 28.48 -2.37
N SER A 262 14.56 27.97 -1.19
CA SER A 262 15.16 26.74 -0.66
C SER A 262 14.14 25.86 0.06
N HIS A 263 14.48 24.58 0.16
CA HIS A 263 13.75 23.54 0.87
C HIS A 263 14.78 22.56 1.44
N ASP A 264 14.85 22.40 2.76
CA ASP A 264 15.90 21.62 3.43
C ASP A 264 17.32 21.98 2.91
N GLU A 265 18.02 21.02 2.30
CA GLU A 265 19.36 21.18 1.72
C GLU A 265 19.34 21.57 0.22
N ASP A 266 18.14 21.73 -0.37
CA ASP A 266 17.92 22.06 -1.77
C ASP A 266 17.73 23.57 -1.98
N VAL A 267 18.43 24.11 -2.96
CA VAL A 267 18.33 25.52 -3.36
C VAL A 267 18.01 25.62 -4.85
N LEU A 268 16.94 26.33 -5.21
CA LEU A 268 16.61 26.55 -6.61
C LEU A 268 17.56 27.59 -7.22
N VAL A 269 18.25 27.19 -8.29
CA VAL A 269 19.13 28.08 -9.05
C VAL A 269 18.27 28.90 -10.02
N GLY A 270 18.25 30.22 -9.84
CA GLY A 270 17.39 31.12 -10.60
C GLY A 270 17.51 30.96 -12.13
N LEU A 271 16.37 31.00 -12.83
CA LEU A 271 16.26 30.78 -14.28
C LEU A 271 17.23 31.62 -15.13
N ASN A 272 17.52 32.84 -14.67
CA ASN A 272 18.34 33.81 -15.41
C ASN A 272 19.85 33.71 -15.12
N ARG A 273 20.28 32.76 -14.28
CA ARG A 273 21.70 32.53 -14.02
C ARG A 273 22.38 31.86 -15.22
N ALA A 274 23.67 32.15 -15.42
CA ALA A 274 24.44 31.60 -16.53
C ALA A 274 24.43 30.06 -16.55
N SER A 275 24.58 29.42 -15.39
CA SER A 275 24.53 27.96 -15.25
C SER A 275 23.17 27.38 -15.65
N SER A 276 22.06 27.99 -15.19
CA SER A 276 20.71 27.54 -15.56
C SER A 276 20.45 27.71 -17.06
N ARG A 277 20.91 28.81 -17.67
CA ARG A 277 20.79 29.01 -19.12
C ARG A 277 21.61 28.00 -19.93
N LEU A 278 22.80 27.62 -19.44
CA LEU A 278 23.62 26.60 -20.09
C LEU A 278 22.95 25.23 -20.04
N LEU A 279 22.50 24.80 -18.86
CA LEU A 279 21.81 23.51 -18.69
C LEU A 279 20.49 23.47 -19.47
N ALA A 280 19.72 24.56 -19.44
CA ALA A 280 18.51 24.69 -20.23
C ALA A 280 18.77 24.62 -21.73
N LYS A 281 19.91 25.12 -22.22
CA LYS A 281 20.31 25.00 -23.64
C LYS A 281 20.69 23.56 -24.01
N ILE A 282 21.37 22.84 -23.10
CA ILE A 282 21.72 21.41 -23.30
C ILE A 282 20.45 20.56 -23.38
N LEU A 283 19.49 20.82 -22.49
CA LEU A 283 18.25 20.06 -22.35
C LEU A 283 17.07 20.68 -23.14
N GLU A 284 17.33 21.74 -23.89
CA GLU A 284 16.36 22.39 -24.77
C GLU A 284 15.64 21.38 -25.67
N PRO A 285 16.30 20.34 -26.24
CA PRO A 285 15.61 19.37 -27.09
C PRO A 285 14.47 18.61 -26.39
N LEU A 286 14.47 18.56 -25.06
CA LEU A 286 13.43 17.90 -24.27
C LEU A 286 12.37 18.91 -23.79
N GLU A 287 12.74 20.09 -23.33
CA GLU A 287 11.79 21.03 -22.74
C GLU A 287 12.29 22.49 -22.79
N THR A 288 11.38 23.44 -22.61
CA THR A 288 11.68 24.87 -22.53
C THR A 288 12.28 25.25 -21.18
N ALA A 289 13.11 26.30 -21.15
CA ALA A 289 13.85 26.72 -19.96
C ALA A 289 12.96 26.99 -18.73
N ALA A 290 11.72 27.46 -18.92
CA ALA A 290 10.78 27.74 -17.83
C ALA A 290 10.27 26.47 -17.11
N TRP A 291 10.47 25.30 -17.70
CA TRP A 291 10.06 24.00 -17.18
C TRP A 291 11.24 23.08 -16.85
N ILE A 292 12.47 23.61 -16.88
CA ILE A 292 13.68 22.91 -16.45
C ILE A 292 14.08 23.46 -15.09
N HIS A 293 13.98 22.64 -14.06
CA HIS A 293 14.35 23.00 -12.70
C HIS A 293 15.81 22.68 -12.48
N VAL A 294 16.60 23.68 -12.10
CA VAL A 294 18.00 23.47 -11.70
C VAL A 294 18.09 23.70 -10.21
N ILE A 295 18.42 22.64 -9.47
CA ILE A 295 18.43 22.60 -8.02
C ILE A 295 19.85 22.26 -7.55
N LEU A 296 20.40 23.06 -6.64
CA LEU A 296 21.66 22.76 -5.98
C LEU A 296 21.35 22.07 -4.65
N ARG A 297 21.74 20.80 -4.54
CA ARG A 297 21.58 19.99 -3.33
C ARG A 297 22.89 19.93 -2.55
N ASN A 298 22.81 20.12 -1.24
CA ASN A 298 23.94 20.02 -0.30
C ASN A 298 25.11 20.93 -0.70
N SER A 299 24.79 22.06 -1.34
CA SER A 299 25.73 23.07 -1.86
C SER A 299 26.75 22.55 -2.89
N LYS A 300 26.55 21.35 -3.45
CA LYS A 300 27.57 20.68 -4.27
C LYS A 300 27.00 20.04 -5.53
N THR A 301 25.99 19.20 -5.39
CA THR A 301 25.46 18.40 -6.51
C THR A 301 24.33 19.16 -7.19
N VAL A 302 24.39 19.26 -8.52
CA VAL A 302 23.31 19.89 -9.30
C VAL A 302 22.34 18.82 -9.75
N PHE A 303 21.10 18.94 -9.30
CA PHE A 303 19.95 18.17 -9.74
C PHE A 303 19.18 18.96 -10.80
N ILE A 304 18.80 18.29 -11.88
CA ILE A 304 18.02 18.89 -12.95
C ILE A 304 16.76 18.07 -13.13
N ASP A 305 15.62 18.70 -12.91
CA ASP A 305 14.30 18.07 -12.99
C ASP A 305 13.50 18.67 -14.16
N ILE A 306 12.87 17.81 -14.96
CA ILE A 306 11.99 18.16 -16.07
C ILE A 306 10.61 17.53 -15.79
N PRO A 307 9.75 18.20 -14.99
CA PRO A 307 8.57 17.57 -14.41
C PRO A 307 7.60 16.97 -15.42
N ARG A 308 7.40 17.67 -16.56
CA ARG A 308 6.37 17.30 -17.55
C ARG A 308 6.71 16.02 -18.30
N SER A 309 7.99 15.69 -18.42
CA SER A 309 8.47 14.44 -19.04
C SER A 309 8.87 13.38 -18.01
N GLY A 310 8.91 13.72 -16.72
CA GLY A 310 9.39 12.83 -15.66
C GLY A 310 10.86 12.44 -15.81
N LEU A 311 11.65 13.30 -16.47
CA LEU A 311 13.09 13.09 -16.68
C LEU A 311 13.90 13.87 -15.65
N GLU A 312 14.88 13.20 -15.08
CA GLU A 312 15.76 13.78 -14.07
C GLU A 312 17.23 13.51 -14.44
N PHE A 313 18.07 14.50 -14.17
CA PHE A 313 19.51 14.43 -14.38
C PHE A 313 20.27 14.91 -13.16
N THR A 314 21.52 14.49 -13.06
CA THR A 314 22.46 14.89 -12.00
C THR A 314 23.80 15.26 -12.59
N LEU A 315 24.41 16.31 -12.07
CA LEU A 315 25.79 16.71 -12.36
C LEU A 315 26.55 16.77 -11.03
N GLU A 316 27.53 15.86 -10.90
CA GLU A 316 28.32 15.73 -9.68
C GLU A 316 29.51 16.70 -9.66
N PRO A 317 29.95 17.16 -8.47
CA PRO A 317 31.11 18.03 -8.33
C PRO A 317 32.36 17.46 -9.00
N GLY A 318 33.08 18.30 -9.75
CA GLY A 318 34.32 17.92 -10.43
C GLY A 318 34.12 17.14 -11.73
N THR A 319 32.88 16.89 -12.14
CA THR A 319 32.56 16.22 -13.41
C THR A 319 31.90 17.19 -14.40
N SER A 320 31.88 16.83 -15.69
CA SER A 320 31.09 17.51 -16.73
C SER A 320 29.97 16.63 -17.29
N ASP A 321 29.80 15.42 -16.73
CA ASP A 321 28.80 14.47 -17.17
C ASP A 321 27.44 14.78 -16.54
N VAL A 322 26.49 15.16 -17.38
CA VAL A 322 25.08 15.26 -17.00
C VAL A 322 24.45 13.88 -17.09
N VAL A 323 24.33 13.19 -15.96
CA VAL A 323 23.91 11.78 -15.87
C VAL A 323 22.40 11.67 -15.77
N SER A 324 21.77 10.76 -16.54
CA SER A 324 20.33 10.50 -16.45
C SER A 324 20.01 9.55 -15.29
N ARG A 325 18.94 9.84 -14.55
CA ARG A 325 18.45 8.97 -13.46
C ARG A 325 17.55 7.84 -13.95
N GLN A 326 16.77 8.07 -15.01
CA GLN A 326 15.90 7.07 -15.63
C GLN A 326 16.71 6.07 -16.47
N TYR A 327 17.74 6.54 -17.18
CA TYR A 327 18.65 5.70 -17.95
C TYR A 327 19.98 5.53 -17.22
N ARG A 328 19.96 4.69 -16.17
CA ARG A 328 21.12 4.46 -15.30
C ARG A 328 22.37 4.08 -16.09
N GLY A 329 23.49 4.68 -15.71
CA GLY A 329 24.78 4.46 -16.36
C GLY A 329 24.94 5.18 -17.70
N MET A 330 24.07 6.14 -18.03
CA MET A 330 24.20 6.97 -19.24
C MET A 330 24.28 8.45 -18.89
N SER A 331 25.16 9.18 -19.59
CA SER A 331 25.28 10.64 -19.53
C SER A 331 24.93 11.29 -20.87
N VAL A 332 24.62 12.58 -20.86
CA VAL A 332 24.40 13.36 -22.08
C VAL A 332 25.68 13.31 -22.93
N ASP A 333 25.52 12.89 -24.19
CA ASP A 333 26.63 12.77 -25.12
C ASP A 333 27.07 14.16 -25.62
N THR A 334 28.37 14.43 -25.66
CA THR A 334 28.88 15.68 -26.24
C THR A 334 28.70 15.69 -27.76
N LEU A 335 28.69 14.52 -28.39
CA LEU A 335 28.31 14.37 -29.79
C LEU A 335 26.78 14.17 -29.86
N GLN A 336 26.03 15.16 -30.35
CA GLN A 336 24.57 15.06 -30.53
C GLN A 336 24.17 14.59 -31.94
N SER A 337 25.12 14.47 -32.87
CA SER A 337 24.88 13.92 -34.21
C SER A 337 24.82 12.38 -34.17
N ILE A 338 23.85 11.80 -34.86
CA ILE A 338 23.68 10.34 -35.00
C ILE A 338 23.79 9.89 -36.47
N GLY A 339 24.21 10.77 -37.39
CA GLY A 339 24.30 10.48 -38.82
C GLY A 339 22.96 10.42 -39.57
N THR A 340 21.84 10.43 -38.85
CA THR A 340 20.47 10.50 -39.39
C THR A 340 19.64 11.50 -38.56
N LEU A 341 18.37 11.70 -38.93
CA LEU A 341 17.47 12.69 -38.31
C LEU A 341 18.13 14.09 -38.24
N VAL A 342 18.81 14.46 -39.34
CA VAL A 342 19.69 15.65 -39.40
C VAL A 342 18.89 16.93 -39.19
N ALA A 343 17.67 16.99 -39.69
CA ALA A 343 16.75 18.13 -39.54
C ALA A 343 16.04 18.18 -38.17
N LEU A 344 16.02 17.07 -37.41
CA LEU A 344 15.30 16.98 -36.13
C LEU A 344 16.07 17.69 -35.02
N ARG A 345 15.49 18.76 -34.49
CA ARG A 345 16.07 19.57 -33.42
C ARG A 345 15.80 19.01 -32.03
N ASP A 346 14.59 18.53 -31.80
CA ASP A 346 14.12 18.09 -30.49
C ASP A 346 14.48 16.61 -30.23
N LYS A 347 15.79 16.34 -30.25
CA LYS A 347 16.39 15.07 -29.82
C LYS A 347 17.56 15.30 -28.86
N LEU A 348 17.68 14.47 -27.83
CA LEU A 348 18.83 14.45 -26.92
C LEU A 348 19.51 13.08 -26.98
N VAL A 349 20.81 13.05 -27.25
CA VAL A 349 21.59 11.81 -27.28
C VAL A 349 22.30 11.58 -25.96
N LEU A 350 22.19 10.36 -25.45
CA LEU A 350 22.91 9.84 -24.29
C LEU A 350 23.96 8.82 -24.74
N LYS A 351 25.05 8.69 -23.99
CA LYS A 351 26.10 7.67 -24.16
C LYS A 351 26.23 6.85 -22.88
N THR A 352 26.67 5.60 -23.00
CA THR A 352 27.04 4.77 -21.84
C THR A 352 28.28 5.31 -21.14
N ASN A 353 28.29 5.26 -19.81
CA ASN A 353 29.42 5.64 -18.97
C ASN A 353 30.43 4.50 -18.76
N GLN A 354 30.08 3.27 -19.18
CA GLN A 354 31.01 2.14 -19.14
C GLN A 354 32.06 2.28 -20.24
N GLU A 355 33.32 1.98 -19.91
CA GLU A 355 34.39 1.86 -20.90
C GLU A 355 34.00 0.77 -21.91
N SER A 356 33.86 1.17 -23.17
CA SER A 356 33.76 0.22 -24.27
C SER A 356 35.14 -0.36 -24.54
N ASP A 357 35.22 -1.66 -24.81
CA ASP A 357 36.38 -2.24 -25.49
C ASP A 357 36.78 -1.32 -26.65
N SER A 358 38.06 -1.00 -26.75
CA SER A 358 38.65 0.06 -27.58
C SER A 358 38.38 -0.04 -29.10
N VAL A 359 37.62 -1.04 -29.53
CA VAL A 359 37.30 -1.36 -30.92
C VAL A 359 35.89 -0.90 -31.34
N LEU A 360 34.96 -0.66 -30.40
CA LEU A 360 33.58 -0.26 -30.72
C LEU A 360 33.18 1.09 -30.10
N PRO A 361 32.42 1.93 -30.80
CA PRO A 361 31.91 3.18 -30.23
C PRO A 361 30.98 2.88 -29.03
N PRO A 362 30.94 3.78 -28.02
CA PRO A 362 30.09 3.61 -26.85
C PRO A 362 28.62 3.48 -27.27
N ARG A 363 27.87 2.63 -26.57
CA ARG A 363 26.42 2.48 -26.81
C ARG A 363 25.73 3.82 -26.57
N ARG A 364 24.97 4.28 -27.57
CA ARG A 364 24.22 5.55 -27.53
C ARG A 364 22.72 5.29 -27.50
N LYS A 365 21.97 6.19 -26.87
CA LYS A 365 20.51 6.20 -26.85
C LYS A 365 20.00 7.58 -27.26
N VAL A 366 19.01 7.63 -28.13
CA VAL A 366 18.40 8.90 -28.58
C VAL A 366 17.06 9.06 -27.89
N LEU A 367 16.89 10.17 -27.19
CA LEU A 367 15.64 10.59 -26.60
C LEU A 367 14.96 11.57 -27.54
N VAL A 368 13.76 11.23 -27.98
CA VAL A 368 12.88 12.09 -28.75
C VAL A 368 11.56 12.07 -28.02
N LEU A 369 11.13 13.22 -27.48
CA LEU A 369 9.83 13.29 -26.84
C LEU A 369 8.74 13.27 -27.91
N GLU A 370 7.58 12.75 -27.56
CA GLU A 370 6.44 12.74 -28.47
C GLU A 370 5.69 14.07 -28.41
N GLY A 371 5.27 14.57 -29.57
CA GLY A 371 4.53 15.82 -29.67
C GLY A 371 4.24 16.23 -31.10
N LYS A 372 3.47 17.32 -31.25
CA LYS A 372 3.06 17.81 -32.57
C LYS A 372 4.28 18.18 -33.39
N VAL A 373 4.50 17.46 -34.49
CA VAL A 373 5.61 17.73 -35.41
C VAL A 373 5.27 18.97 -36.23
N SER A 374 6.24 19.89 -36.31
CA SER A 374 6.20 21.06 -37.17
C SER A 374 7.52 21.15 -37.92
N TYR A 375 7.49 21.70 -39.14
CA TYR A 375 8.69 21.89 -39.92
C TYR A 375 8.69 23.27 -40.59
N VAL A 376 9.87 23.86 -40.70
CA VAL A 376 10.07 25.14 -41.38
C VAL A 376 11.22 24.97 -42.37
N GLY A 377 10.94 25.26 -43.65
CA GLY A 377 11.96 25.40 -44.67
C GLY A 377 12.68 26.74 -44.52
N THR A 378 14.00 26.71 -44.38
CA THR A 378 14.87 27.88 -44.52
C THR A 378 15.69 27.74 -45.80
N ASN A 379 16.19 28.84 -46.37
CA ASN A 379 16.80 28.87 -47.71
C ASN A 379 17.84 27.76 -47.99
N ASN A 380 18.50 27.20 -46.95
CA ASN A 380 19.45 26.10 -47.10
C ASN A 380 19.16 24.84 -46.25
N CYS A 381 18.11 24.79 -45.41
CA CYS A 381 17.85 23.65 -44.52
C CYS A 381 16.37 23.51 -44.12
N VAL A 382 15.90 22.27 -43.94
CA VAL A 382 14.64 21.96 -43.23
C VAL A 382 14.94 21.83 -41.73
N LYS A 383 14.12 22.48 -40.90
CA LYS A 383 14.16 22.33 -39.43
C LYS A 383 12.88 21.66 -38.98
N VAL A 384 13.00 20.50 -38.34
CA VAL A 384 11.87 19.74 -37.77
C VAL A 384 11.90 19.91 -36.27
N SER A 385 10.77 20.35 -35.71
CA SER A 385 10.57 20.55 -34.28
C SER A 385 9.36 19.78 -33.77
N ILE A 386 9.46 19.29 -32.55
CA ILE A 386 8.40 18.58 -31.85
C ILE A 386 7.84 19.50 -30.77
N GLY A 387 6.52 19.68 -30.78
CA GLY A 387 5.81 20.48 -29.80
C GLY A 387 6.06 19.96 -28.38
N LYS A 388 6.68 20.79 -27.54
CA LYS A 388 7.05 20.42 -26.17
C LYS A 388 5.82 20.44 -25.28
N GLY A 389 5.62 19.33 -24.57
CA GLY A 389 4.60 19.26 -23.55
C GLY A 389 3.19 19.05 -24.08
N THR A 390 2.98 17.91 -24.74
CA THR A 390 1.64 17.33 -24.89
C THR A 390 1.00 17.02 -23.53
N GLY A 391 1.82 16.84 -22.49
CA GLY A 391 1.36 16.39 -21.17
C GLY A 391 0.83 14.95 -21.21
N LYS A 392 1.12 14.23 -22.30
CA LYS A 392 0.63 12.89 -22.57
C LYS A 392 1.78 11.91 -22.71
N THR A 393 1.61 10.71 -22.17
CA THR A 393 2.51 9.58 -22.45
C THR A 393 2.35 9.11 -23.90
N GLY A 394 3.32 8.36 -24.43
CA GLY A 394 3.20 7.85 -25.80
C GLY A 394 1.99 6.90 -25.99
N THR A 395 1.59 6.20 -24.93
CA THR A 395 0.33 5.42 -24.91
C THR A 395 -0.89 6.32 -25.10
N GLU A 396 -0.94 7.45 -24.38
CA GLU A 396 -2.05 8.40 -24.43
C GLU A 396 -2.11 9.12 -25.78
N GLU A 397 -0.96 9.48 -26.36
CA GLU A 397 -0.95 10.10 -27.68
C GLU A 397 -1.33 9.10 -28.78
N ALA A 398 -0.83 7.85 -28.73
CA ALA A 398 -1.26 6.80 -29.65
C ALA A 398 -2.77 6.55 -29.59
N LEU A 399 -3.36 6.53 -28.38
CA LEU A 399 -4.81 6.42 -28.21
C LEU A 399 -5.55 7.66 -28.73
N THR A 400 -4.96 8.86 -28.60
CA THR A 400 -5.51 10.10 -29.18
C THR A 400 -5.55 10.02 -30.71
N ILE A 401 -4.46 9.57 -31.33
CA ILE A 401 -4.37 9.42 -32.80
C ILE A 401 -5.38 8.38 -33.27
N LEU A 402 -5.47 7.21 -32.62
CA LEU A 402 -6.48 6.19 -32.93
C LEU A 402 -7.92 6.69 -32.78
N ALA A 403 -8.15 7.62 -31.86
CA ALA A 403 -9.46 8.24 -31.66
C ALA A 403 -9.76 9.39 -32.65
N SER A 404 -8.77 9.83 -33.43
CA SER A 404 -8.89 11.02 -34.27
C SER A 404 -9.85 10.83 -35.45
N ALA A 405 -10.49 11.91 -35.89
CA ALA A 405 -11.32 11.91 -37.08
C ALA A 405 -10.54 11.48 -38.33
N SER A 406 -9.23 11.78 -38.41
CA SER A 406 -8.38 11.33 -39.51
C SER A 406 -8.26 9.82 -39.62
N VAL A 407 -8.20 9.10 -38.49
CA VAL A 407 -8.16 7.63 -38.48
C VAL A 407 -9.55 7.03 -38.68
N ARG A 408 -10.63 7.77 -38.39
CA ARG A 408 -12.02 7.31 -38.61
C ARG A 408 -12.59 7.66 -39.99
N SER A 409 -11.93 8.52 -40.76
CA SER A 409 -12.40 9.02 -42.06
C SER A 409 -11.79 8.23 -43.23
N PHE A 410 -11.98 6.91 -43.24
CA PHE A 410 -11.58 6.04 -44.34
C PHE A 410 -12.81 5.57 -45.14
N ASP A 411 -12.63 5.34 -46.44
CA ASP A 411 -13.65 4.74 -47.30
C ASP A 411 -13.75 3.24 -47.05
N CYS A 412 -12.65 2.52 -47.28
CA CYS A 412 -12.48 1.10 -46.95
C CYS A 412 -11.11 0.86 -46.31
N LEU A 413 -11.01 -0.15 -45.44
CA LEU A 413 -9.72 -0.53 -44.84
C LEU A 413 -8.95 -1.43 -45.81
N ALA A 414 -7.78 -0.98 -46.22
CA ALA A 414 -6.82 -1.81 -46.94
C ALA A 414 -6.27 -2.95 -46.05
N PRO A 415 -5.85 -4.09 -46.61
CA PRO A 415 -5.31 -5.22 -45.83
C PRO A 415 -4.17 -4.83 -44.89
N GLU A 416 -3.29 -3.93 -45.31
CA GLU A 416 -2.15 -3.45 -44.52
C GLU A 416 -2.60 -2.64 -43.30
N ASN A 417 -3.69 -1.88 -43.44
CA ASN A 417 -4.29 -1.13 -42.33
C ASN A 417 -4.90 -2.09 -41.32
N VAL A 418 -5.54 -3.16 -41.80
CA VAL A 418 -6.12 -4.20 -40.94
C VAL A 418 -5.02 -4.92 -40.15
N GLU A 419 -3.92 -5.30 -40.79
CA GLU A 419 -2.77 -5.91 -40.11
C GLU A 419 -2.18 -4.97 -39.04
N MET A 420 -2.03 -3.69 -39.35
CA MET A 420 -1.52 -2.70 -38.40
C MET A 420 -2.45 -2.52 -37.19
N LEU A 421 -3.76 -2.41 -37.44
CA LEU A 421 -4.77 -2.29 -36.38
C LEU A 421 -4.83 -3.55 -35.51
N GLU A 422 -4.67 -4.75 -36.09
CA GLU A 422 -4.57 -5.99 -35.32
C GLU A 422 -3.34 -5.98 -34.40
N ARG A 423 -2.18 -5.51 -34.88
CA ARG A 423 -0.97 -5.38 -34.06
C ARG A 423 -1.15 -4.38 -32.93
N LEU A 424 -1.86 -3.27 -33.16
CA LEU A 424 -2.20 -2.31 -32.11
C LEU A 424 -3.16 -2.91 -31.08
N ALA A 425 -4.16 -3.68 -31.52
CA ALA A 425 -5.07 -4.38 -30.60
C ALA A 425 -4.33 -5.34 -29.67
N ARG A 426 -3.30 -6.04 -30.18
CA ARG A 426 -2.44 -6.95 -29.41
C ARG A 426 -1.50 -6.26 -28.41
N LEU A 427 -1.47 -4.92 -28.37
CA LEU A 427 -0.84 -4.20 -27.25
C LEU A 427 -1.69 -4.28 -25.98
N ALA A 428 -2.96 -4.69 -26.07
CA ALA A 428 -3.73 -5.10 -24.90
C ALA A 428 -3.24 -6.48 -24.42
N PRO A 429 -2.90 -6.63 -23.13
CA PRO A 429 -2.51 -7.95 -22.60
C PRO A 429 -3.63 -8.97 -22.81
N GLY A 430 -3.25 -10.19 -23.21
CA GLY A 430 -4.18 -11.32 -23.32
C GLY A 430 -4.78 -11.64 -21.95
N ARG A 431 -6.11 -11.84 -21.87
CA ARG A 431 -6.78 -12.18 -20.60
C ARG A 431 -7.81 -13.26 -20.81
N THR A 432 -7.65 -14.36 -20.08
CA THR A 432 -8.59 -15.48 -20.12
C THR A 432 -8.85 -16.02 -18.72
N TYR A 433 -9.97 -16.71 -18.56
CA TYR A 433 -10.30 -17.41 -17.33
C TYR A 433 -9.50 -18.71 -17.18
N TYR A 434 -9.16 -19.04 -15.94
CA TYR A 434 -8.56 -20.33 -15.59
C TYR A 434 -9.36 -21.01 -14.45
N PRO A 435 -9.81 -22.27 -14.65
CA PRO A 435 -9.93 -22.94 -15.95
C PRO A 435 -10.92 -22.19 -16.87
N ARG A 436 -10.80 -22.36 -18.20
CA ARG A 436 -11.52 -21.52 -19.20
C ARG A 436 -13.05 -21.50 -19.05
N HIS A 437 -13.63 -22.56 -18.51
CA HIS A 437 -15.08 -22.69 -18.33
C HIS A 437 -15.56 -22.12 -16.98
N GLU A 438 -14.66 -21.67 -16.10
CA GLU A 438 -15.00 -21.17 -14.77
C GLU A 438 -14.54 -19.73 -14.57
N ARG A 439 -15.41 -18.88 -14.03
CA ARG A 439 -15.08 -17.48 -13.73
C ARG A 439 -14.38 -17.30 -12.37
N VAL A 440 -13.42 -18.16 -12.05
CA VAL A 440 -12.79 -18.23 -10.70
C VAL A 440 -11.41 -17.57 -10.62
N MET A 441 -10.60 -17.67 -11.67
CA MET A 441 -9.25 -17.07 -11.73
C MET A 441 -8.98 -16.46 -13.11
N GLN A 442 -8.09 -15.47 -13.18
CA GLN A 442 -7.61 -14.92 -14.46
C GLN A 442 -6.17 -15.36 -14.74
N THR A 443 -5.89 -15.61 -16.02
CA THR A 443 -4.54 -15.69 -16.57
C THR A 443 -4.32 -14.47 -17.45
N VAL A 444 -3.18 -13.79 -17.26
CA VAL A 444 -2.81 -12.60 -18.01
C VAL A 444 -1.53 -12.88 -18.78
N GLU A 445 -1.55 -12.66 -20.08
CA GLU A 445 -0.42 -12.82 -20.99
C GLU A 445 0.09 -11.44 -21.42
N TRP A 446 1.25 -11.06 -20.89
CA TRP A 446 1.94 -9.82 -21.23
C TRP A 446 2.99 -10.07 -22.31
N ASP A 447 3.17 -9.10 -23.20
CA ASP A 447 4.36 -9.07 -24.05
C ASP A 447 5.58 -8.76 -23.18
N LYS A 448 6.54 -9.71 -23.17
CA LYS A 448 7.76 -9.64 -22.36
C LYS A 448 8.76 -8.60 -22.87
N ASN A 449 8.62 -8.16 -24.11
CA ASN A 449 9.51 -7.17 -24.73
C ASN A 449 9.05 -5.73 -24.52
N LEU A 450 7.83 -5.54 -24.00
CA LEU A 450 7.22 -4.24 -23.78
C LEU A 450 7.05 -3.95 -22.29
N SER A 451 7.03 -2.67 -21.93
CA SER A 451 6.71 -2.26 -20.56
C SER A 451 5.25 -2.61 -20.24
N PRO A 452 4.92 -3.05 -19.02
CA PRO A 452 3.53 -3.21 -18.61
C PRO A 452 2.72 -1.92 -18.73
N LEU A 453 3.35 -0.75 -18.57
CA LEU A 453 2.67 0.55 -18.63
C LEU A 453 2.32 0.98 -20.06
N SER A 454 2.96 0.42 -21.08
CA SER A 454 2.62 0.69 -22.49
C SER A 454 1.53 -0.23 -23.03
N GLN A 455 1.16 -1.28 -22.30
CA GLN A 455 0.21 -2.30 -22.73
C GLN A 455 -1.17 -2.02 -22.14
N SER A 456 -1.97 -1.21 -22.84
CA SER A 456 -3.28 -0.73 -22.39
C SER A 456 -4.44 -1.48 -23.05
N GLY A 457 -5.42 -1.89 -22.24
CA GLY A 457 -6.69 -2.46 -22.73
C GLY A 457 -7.49 -1.53 -23.63
N LEU A 458 -7.24 -0.22 -23.57
CA LEU A 458 -7.92 0.76 -24.43
C LEU A 458 -7.55 0.62 -25.91
N PHE A 459 -6.39 0.06 -26.26
CA PHE A 459 -6.04 -0.17 -27.67
C PHE A 459 -7.03 -1.14 -28.34
N LEU A 460 -7.35 -2.24 -27.66
CA LEU A 460 -8.32 -3.22 -28.14
C LEU A 460 -9.71 -2.59 -28.32
N GLU A 461 -10.18 -1.79 -27.36
CA GLU A 461 -11.48 -1.09 -27.47
C GLU A 461 -11.51 -0.12 -28.65
N ARG A 462 -10.44 0.67 -28.85
CA ARG A 462 -10.34 1.63 -29.97
C ARG A 462 -10.33 0.93 -31.32
N VAL A 463 -9.55 -0.15 -31.46
CA VAL A 463 -9.48 -0.91 -32.70
C VAL A 463 -10.81 -1.61 -33.00
N ARG A 464 -11.48 -2.21 -32.00
CA ARG A 464 -12.82 -2.78 -32.18
C ARG A 464 -13.81 -1.76 -32.70
N SER A 465 -13.81 -0.53 -32.14
CA SER A 465 -14.66 0.56 -32.63
C SER A 465 -14.38 0.94 -34.09
N ILE A 466 -13.11 0.90 -34.53
CA ILE A 466 -12.74 1.17 -35.94
C ILE A 466 -13.25 0.04 -36.85
N PHE A 467 -13.10 -1.22 -36.44
CA PHE A 467 -13.60 -2.37 -37.20
C PHE A 467 -15.14 -2.42 -37.26
N GLU A 468 -15.83 -1.99 -36.21
CA GLU A 468 -17.28 -1.81 -36.21
C GLU A 468 -17.72 -0.75 -37.23
N ASP A 469 -17.05 0.41 -37.27
CA ASP A 469 -17.33 1.45 -38.27
C ASP A 469 -17.10 0.93 -39.69
N ALA A 470 -15.99 0.22 -39.94
CA ALA A 470 -15.70 -0.40 -41.23
C ALA A 470 -16.77 -1.43 -41.63
N SER A 471 -17.23 -2.23 -40.68
CA SER A 471 -18.29 -3.22 -40.91
C SER A 471 -19.63 -2.55 -41.25
N ARG A 472 -19.93 -1.42 -40.61
CA ARG A 472 -21.14 -0.63 -40.88
C ARG A 472 -21.12 0.05 -42.24
N SER A 473 -19.95 0.47 -42.74
CA SER A 473 -19.82 1.09 -44.06
C SER A 473 -19.58 0.12 -45.20
N ALA A 474 -19.32 -1.17 -44.90
CA ALA A 474 -18.97 -2.19 -45.89
C ALA A 474 -19.97 -2.33 -47.04
N PHE A 475 -21.27 -2.09 -46.80
CA PHE A 475 -22.30 -2.19 -47.84
C PHE A 475 -22.16 -1.15 -48.97
N PHE A 476 -21.47 -0.03 -48.72
CA PHE A 476 -21.16 0.96 -49.77
C PHE A 476 -20.05 0.50 -50.71
N TYR A 477 -19.27 -0.52 -50.32
CA TYR A 477 -18.09 -1.00 -51.05
C TYR A 477 -18.15 -2.53 -51.28
N PRO A 478 -19.18 -3.06 -51.97
CA PRO A 478 -19.41 -4.51 -52.11
C PRO A 478 -18.33 -5.25 -52.91
N GLN A 479 -17.48 -4.54 -53.64
CA GLN A 479 -16.38 -5.09 -54.45
C GLN A 479 -15.06 -5.19 -53.67
N THR A 480 -15.01 -4.66 -52.45
CA THR A 480 -13.78 -4.48 -51.66
C THR A 480 -13.95 -5.14 -50.29
N GLU A 481 -14.20 -6.44 -50.28
CA GLU A 481 -14.47 -7.20 -49.05
C GLU A 481 -13.14 -7.55 -48.34
N THR A 482 -12.60 -6.60 -47.56
CA THR A 482 -11.44 -6.87 -46.69
C THR A 482 -11.89 -7.65 -45.46
N LYS A 483 -11.36 -8.87 -45.27
CA LYS A 483 -11.69 -9.72 -44.13
C LYS A 483 -11.08 -9.18 -42.83
N LEU A 484 -11.94 -8.79 -41.89
CA LEU A 484 -11.51 -8.32 -40.57
C LEU A 484 -11.17 -9.49 -39.63
N PRO A 485 -10.06 -9.43 -38.87
CA PRO A 485 -9.65 -10.48 -37.95
C PRO A 485 -10.53 -10.46 -36.69
N ASN A 486 -10.67 -11.64 -36.06
CA ASN A 486 -11.37 -11.76 -34.81
C ASN A 486 -10.44 -11.44 -33.62
N LEU A 487 -10.84 -10.52 -32.75
CA LEU A 487 -10.02 -9.99 -31.66
C LEU A 487 -10.40 -10.58 -30.29
N ASP A 488 -10.42 -11.91 -30.20
CA ASP A 488 -10.93 -12.68 -29.04
C ASP A 488 -9.84 -13.16 -28.06
N HIS A 489 -8.63 -12.62 -28.17
CA HIS A 489 -7.52 -12.95 -27.27
C HIS A 489 -7.71 -12.41 -25.83
N VAL A 490 -8.73 -11.57 -25.62
CA VAL A 490 -9.08 -10.99 -24.32
C VAL A 490 -10.57 -11.20 -24.07
N ASP A 491 -10.92 -11.80 -22.94
CA ASP A 491 -12.29 -11.88 -22.45
C ASP A 491 -12.81 -10.49 -22.05
N ASP A 492 -13.99 -10.11 -22.54
CA ASP A 492 -14.56 -8.77 -22.36
C ASP A 492 -14.81 -8.40 -20.90
N HIS A 493 -15.22 -9.37 -20.09
CA HIS A 493 -15.44 -9.13 -18.67
C HIS A 493 -14.11 -8.89 -17.95
N LEU A 494 -13.08 -9.67 -18.27
CA LEU A 494 -11.73 -9.46 -17.73
C LEU A 494 -11.10 -8.14 -18.20
N LEU A 495 -11.32 -7.75 -19.46
CA LEU A 495 -10.88 -6.46 -20.00
C LEU A 495 -11.52 -5.29 -19.23
N ARG A 496 -12.85 -5.32 -19.08
CA ARG A 496 -13.59 -4.29 -18.33
C ARG A 496 -13.11 -4.21 -16.88
N ARG A 497 -12.92 -5.36 -16.23
CA ARG A 497 -12.42 -5.41 -14.85
C ARG A 497 -11.02 -4.80 -14.72
N ASP A 498 -10.12 -5.08 -15.66
CA ASP A 498 -8.79 -4.48 -15.69
C ASP A 498 -8.84 -2.97 -15.90
N ASN A 499 -9.65 -2.51 -16.86
CA ASN A 499 -9.82 -1.09 -17.14
C ASN A 499 -10.36 -0.30 -15.93
N ILE A 500 -11.34 -0.86 -15.20
CA ILE A 500 -11.84 -0.26 -13.95
C ILE A 500 -10.73 -0.20 -12.89
N ARG A 501 -9.99 -1.30 -12.67
CA ARG A 501 -8.92 -1.34 -11.65
C ARG A 501 -7.73 -0.45 -11.99
N ALA A 502 -7.40 -0.33 -13.27
CA ALA A 502 -6.32 0.50 -13.74
C ALA A 502 -6.69 1.99 -13.77
N SER A 503 -7.98 2.34 -13.69
CA SER A 503 -8.46 3.74 -13.74
C SER A 503 -7.78 4.64 -12.71
N THR A 504 -7.47 4.14 -11.52
CA THR A 504 -6.80 4.89 -10.44
C THR A 504 -5.37 5.29 -10.79
N PHE A 505 -4.76 4.65 -11.80
CA PHE A 505 -3.42 4.93 -12.27
C PHE A 505 -3.41 5.64 -13.64
N ARG A 506 -4.59 5.98 -14.17
CA ARG A 506 -4.76 6.62 -15.48
C ARG A 506 -5.15 8.08 -15.30
N VAL A 507 -4.91 8.88 -16.33
CA VAL A 507 -5.26 10.30 -16.38
C VAL A 507 -6.56 10.52 -17.14
N SER A 508 -7.15 11.71 -16.96
CA SER A 508 -8.42 12.05 -17.60
C SER A 508 -8.34 11.99 -19.12
N GLY A 509 -9.39 11.43 -19.75
CA GLY A 509 -9.47 11.17 -21.19
C GLY A 509 -8.79 9.87 -21.64
N PHE A 510 -8.05 9.21 -20.75
CA PHE A 510 -7.28 8.00 -21.04
C PHE A 510 -7.57 6.87 -20.06
N GLY A 511 -8.78 6.84 -19.51
CA GLY A 511 -9.33 5.70 -18.78
C GLY A 511 -9.49 5.92 -17.27
N ALA A 512 -9.21 7.11 -16.74
CA ALA A 512 -9.58 7.48 -15.37
C ALA A 512 -11.11 7.45 -15.17
N GLU A 513 -11.85 7.74 -16.24
CA GLU A 513 -13.30 7.83 -16.36
C GLU A 513 -13.97 6.46 -16.25
N LEU A 514 -13.19 5.39 -16.37
CA LEU A 514 -13.65 4.02 -16.15
C LEU A 514 -13.67 3.67 -14.66
N HIS A 515 -13.27 4.59 -13.77
CA HIS A 515 -13.43 4.43 -12.34
C HIS A 515 -14.90 4.18 -12.00
N CYS A 516 -15.13 3.12 -11.22
CA CYS A 516 -16.46 2.67 -10.92
C CYS A 516 -16.44 1.92 -9.59
N THR A 517 -17.30 2.34 -8.66
CA THR A 517 -17.46 1.71 -7.34
C THR A 517 -18.70 0.83 -7.26
N THR A 518 -19.49 0.72 -8.34
CA THR A 518 -20.78 0.00 -8.31
C THR A 518 -20.64 -1.50 -8.06
N ALA A 519 -19.46 -2.06 -8.34
CA ALA A 519 -19.12 -3.47 -8.10
C ALA A 519 -18.19 -3.66 -6.89
N ASP A 520 -17.91 -2.59 -6.14
CA ASP A 520 -17.10 -2.69 -4.94
C ASP A 520 -17.85 -3.45 -3.86
N VAL A 521 -17.11 -4.29 -3.15
CA VAL A 521 -17.60 -5.06 -2.01
C VAL A 521 -16.69 -4.71 -0.84
N GLU A 522 -17.27 -4.57 0.36
CA GLU A 522 -16.47 -4.41 1.57
C GLU A 522 -15.51 -5.60 1.69
N TYR A 523 -14.21 -5.30 1.59
CA TYR A 523 -13.18 -6.31 1.73
C TYR A 523 -13.17 -6.80 3.18
N GLN A 524 -13.74 -7.99 3.41
CA GLN A 524 -13.63 -8.67 4.69
C GLN A 524 -12.18 -9.17 4.83
N PRO A 525 -11.37 -8.53 5.68
CA PRO A 525 -9.96 -8.75 5.65
C PRO A 525 -9.66 -10.10 6.32
N ARG A 526 -8.80 -10.89 5.68
CA ARG A 526 -8.52 -12.29 6.08
C ARG A 526 -7.82 -12.40 7.43
N ASP A 527 -7.26 -11.30 7.94
CA ASP A 527 -6.64 -11.18 9.26
C ASP A 527 -7.67 -11.18 10.41
N ARG A 528 -8.95 -10.86 10.13
CA ARG A 528 -10.04 -10.92 11.12
C ARG A 528 -10.70 -12.29 11.22
N ALA A 529 -10.39 -13.22 10.30
CA ALA A 529 -10.85 -14.60 10.39
C ALA A 529 -10.05 -15.35 11.45
N THR A 530 -10.62 -15.55 12.63
CA THR A 530 -10.02 -16.31 13.72
C THR A 530 -10.09 -17.82 13.44
N SER A 531 -9.08 -18.35 12.75
CA SER A 531 -8.85 -19.79 12.73
C SER A 531 -7.98 -20.20 13.93
N ASP A 532 -8.23 -21.38 14.50
CA ASP A 532 -7.42 -21.94 15.59
C ASP A 532 -5.92 -22.01 15.21
N GLY A 533 -5.62 -22.44 13.98
CA GLY A 533 -4.25 -22.42 13.43
C GLY A 533 -3.66 -21.00 13.35
N GLY A 534 -4.45 -20.00 12.94
CA GLY A 534 -4.04 -18.59 12.89
C GLY A 534 -3.70 -18.04 14.27
N VAL A 535 -4.51 -18.35 15.30
CA VAL A 535 -4.27 -17.95 16.69
C VAL A 535 -2.97 -18.58 17.22
N LYS A 536 -2.77 -19.88 17.00
CA LYS A 536 -1.55 -20.61 17.40
C LYS A 536 -0.30 -20.05 16.71
N SER A 537 -0.39 -19.81 15.40
CA SER A 537 0.67 -19.24 14.59
C SER A 537 1.06 -17.84 15.05
N HIS A 538 0.08 -16.97 15.29
CA HIS A 538 0.29 -15.63 15.82
C HIS A 538 0.94 -15.66 17.21
N ALA A 539 0.42 -16.52 18.10
CA ALA A 539 0.90 -16.66 19.47
C ALA A 539 2.37 -17.08 19.54
N ILE A 540 2.81 -18.07 18.75
CA ILE A 540 4.21 -18.49 18.74
C ILE A 540 5.11 -17.45 18.07
N ALA A 541 4.61 -16.78 17.02
CA ALA A 541 5.34 -15.72 16.36
C ALA A 541 5.66 -14.57 17.33
N GLN A 542 4.71 -14.18 18.19
CA GLN A 542 4.94 -13.18 19.24
C GLN A 542 6.02 -13.62 20.25
N VAL A 543 6.03 -14.89 20.65
CA VAL A 543 7.03 -15.42 21.61
C VAL A 543 8.43 -15.30 21.03
N VAL A 544 8.64 -15.75 19.78
CA VAL A 544 9.94 -15.73 19.12
C VAL A 544 10.37 -14.30 18.78
N PHE A 545 9.47 -13.49 18.20
CA PHE A 545 9.79 -12.13 17.77
C PHE A 545 10.10 -11.21 18.94
N GLY A 546 9.29 -11.30 20.00
CA GLY A 546 9.47 -10.52 21.23
C GLY A 546 10.48 -11.12 22.21
N ASN A 547 11.10 -12.26 21.88
CA ASN A 547 11.99 -13.04 22.75
C ASN A 547 11.39 -13.24 24.16
N ARG A 548 10.08 -13.52 24.22
CA ARG A 548 9.33 -13.57 25.48
C ARG A 548 9.70 -14.83 26.24
N ARG A 549 9.95 -14.68 27.54
CA ARG A 549 10.20 -15.80 28.47
C ARG A 549 8.93 -16.53 28.94
N MET A 550 7.77 -16.04 28.52
CA MET A 550 6.48 -16.63 28.83
C MET A 550 5.95 -17.37 27.62
N LEU A 551 5.52 -18.60 27.83
CA LEU A 551 4.85 -19.40 26.81
C LEU A 551 3.45 -18.83 26.57
N SER A 552 3.01 -18.86 25.33
CA SER A 552 1.71 -18.32 24.94
C SER A 552 0.53 -19.25 25.27
N TYR A 553 0.82 -20.44 25.79
CA TYR A 553 -0.16 -21.46 26.18
C TYR A 553 0.20 -22.08 27.53
N LEU A 554 -0.83 -22.44 28.30
CA LEU A 554 -0.70 -23.32 29.44
C LEU A 554 -0.25 -24.71 28.95
N LEU A 555 0.96 -25.11 29.34
CA LEU A 555 1.48 -26.43 29.05
C LEU A 555 0.77 -27.48 29.91
N SER A 556 0.54 -28.66 29.32
CA SER A 556 0.03 -29.81 30.05
C SER A 556 1.00 -30.21 31.18
N PRO A 557 0.51 -30.59 32.38
CA PRO A 557 1.34 -31.19 33.42
C PRO A 557 2.05 -32.49 32.98
N ARG A 558 1.60 -33.10 31.88
CA ARG A 558 2.19 -34.30 31.26
C ARG A 558 3.06 -33.98 30.03
N LEU A 559 3.59 -32.75 29.92
CA LEU A 559 4.38 -32.35 28.75
C LEU A 559 5.56 -33.28 28.52
N ASN A 560 6.28 -33.69 29.56
CA ASN A 560 7.45 -34.56 29.43
C ASN A 560 7.08 -35.92 28.79
N ASP A 561 5.97 -36.53 29.23
CA ASP A 561 5.45 -37.75 28.63
C ASP A 561 5.04 -37.54 27.15
N GLN A 562 4.42 -36.39 26.84
CA GLN A 562 4.02 -36.05 25.47
C GLN A 562 5.22 -35.84 24.54
N LEU A 563 6.27 -35.17 25.01
CA LEU A 563 7.52 -34.98 24.26
C LEU A 563 8.22 -36.33 24.04
N ARG A 564 8.27 -37.18 25.06
CA ARG A 564 8.86 -38.53 24.96
C ARG A 564 8.15 -39.36 23.90
N VAL A 565 6.82 -39.46 23.98
CA VAL A 565 6.01 -40.16 22.98
C VAL A 565 6.16 -39.55 21.59
N TYR A 566 6.32 -38.23 21.48
CA TYR A 566 6.52 -37.57 20.20
C TYR A 566 7.86 -37.96 19.55
N ILE A 567 8.94 -38.00 20.34
CA ILE A 567 10.29 -38.27 19.85
C ILE A 567 10.52 -39.76 19.59
N GLU A 568 9.88 -40.64 20.35
CA GLU A 568 9.94 -42.10 20.17
C GLU A 568 9.28 -42.59 18.86
N LYS A 569 8.45 -41.77 18.20
CA LYS A 569 7.71 -42.16 16.99
C LYS A 569 8.57 -42.42 15.75
N SER A 570 9.80 -41.93 15.70
CA SER A 570 10.59 -41.88 14.46
C SER A 570 11.91 -42.65 14.54
N ALA A 571 12.67 -42.61 13.45
CA ALA A 571 14.04 -43.11 13.31
C ALA A 571 14.98 -42.66 14.47
N PRO A 572 16.18 -43.27 14.60
CA PRO A 572 17.11 -42.96 15.69
C PRO A 572 17.42 -41.47 15.78
N VAL A 573 17.34 -40.90 16.99
CA VAL A 573 17.70 -39.49 17.24
C VAL A 573 19.21 -39.34 17.06
N SER A 574 19.63 -38.31 16.34
CA SER A 574 21.04 -38.03 16.03
C SER A 574 21.69 -37.24 17.17
N GLY A 575 22.88 -37.67 17.59
CA GLY A 575 23.71 -36.94 18.55
C GLY A 575 24.50 -35.80 17.91
N LEU A 576 25.22 -35.03 18.74
CA LEU A 576 25.96 -33.82 18.34
C LEU A 576 27.12 -34.06 17.35
N GLY A 577 27.55 -35.31 17.15
CA GLY A 577 28.68 -35.70 16.28
C GLY A 577 28.29 -36.41 14.98
N HIS A 578 27.00 -36.48 14.63
CA HIS A 578 26.55 -37.24 13.46
C HIS A 578 26.89 -36.54 12.11
N SER A 579 27.25 -37.32 11.08
CA SER A 579 27.89 -36.84 9.84
C SER A 579 27.05 -35.90 8.94
N ARG A 580 25.77 -35.68 9.24
CA ARG A 580 24.91 -34.72 8.50
C ARG A 580 24.12 -33.86 9.48
N ALA A 581 24.80 -32.91 10.12
CA ALA A 581 24.17 -31.93 11.00
C ALA A 581 23.22 -31.02 10.20
N PRO A 582 22.02 -30.69 10.74
CA PRO A 582 21.13 -29.73 10.10
C PRO A 582 21.74 -28.33 10.13
N THR A 583 21.48 -27.57 9.08
CA THR A 583 22.01 -26.21 8.88
C THR A 583 20.91 -25.17 9.05
N ALA A 584 21.30 -23.90 9.14
CA ALA A 584 20.33 -22.79 9.17
C ALA A 584 19.40 -22.80 7.95
N ALA A 585 19.85 -23.33 6.80
CA ALA A 585 19.05 -23.45 5.59
C ALA A 585 17.80 -24.33 5.80
N ASP A 586 17.91 -25.37 6.63
CA ASP A 586 16.85 -26.33 6.91
C ASP A 586 15.74 -25.74 7.81
N ILE A 587 16.00 -24.61 8.47
CA ILE A 587 14.99 -23.81 9.20
C ILE A 587 14.44 -22.74 8.25
N ALA A 588 13.56 -23.15 7.35
CA ALA A 588 12.90 -22.28 6.38
C ALA A 588 11.42 -22.64 6.26
N TYR A 589 10.66 -21.73 5.64
CA TYR A 589 9.31 -22.07 5.21
C TYR A 589 9.35 -23.19 4.18
N ASP A 590 8.57 -24.25 4.41
CA ASP A 590 8.29 -25.31 3.47
C ASP A 590 6.82 -25.69 3.63
N ALA A 591 6.09 -25.83 2.51
CA ALA A 591 4.65 -26.13 2.54
C ALA A 591 4.36 -27.52 3.13
N GLY A 592 5.30 -28.45 3.03
CA GLY A 592 5.22 -29.79 3.63
C GLY A 592 5.18 -29.77 5.17
N LEU A 593 5.61 -28.68 5.81
CA LEU A 593 5.48 -28.52 7.27
C LEU A 593 4.01 -28.48 7.73
N LEU A 594 3.08 -28.17 6.81
CA LEU A 594 1.65 -28.18 7.09
C LEU A 594 1.04 -29.60 7.09
N THR A 595 1.74 -30.57 6.49
CA THR A 595 1.27 -31.96 6.33
C THR A 595 2.02 -32.92 7.24
N GLU A 596 3.35 -32.95 7.20
CA GLU A 596 4.18 -33.89 7.97
C GLU A 596 5.52 -33.25 8.35
N SER A 597 5.72 -32.96 9.64
CA SER A 597 6.90 -32.24 10.13
C SER A 597 7.62 -32.93 11.30
N SER A 598 7.17 -34.13 11.70
CA SER A 598 7.68 -34.80 12.90
C SER A 598 9.11 -35.28 12.73
N ASP A 599 9.41 -35.95 11.62
CA ASP A 599 10.64 -36.74 11.47
C ASP A 599 11.91 -35.88 11.48
N PHE A 600 11.85 -34.68 10.91
CA PHE A 600 12.97 -33.74 10.98
C PHE A 600 13.22 -33.27 12.42
N ILE A 601 12.15 -32.93 13.15
CA ILE A 601 12.24 -32.41 14.52
C ILE A 601 12.75 -33.50 15.47
N THR A 602 12.19 -34.71 15.37
CA THR A 602 12.54 -35.82 16.26
C THR A 602 13.94 -36.34 15.99
N LYS A 603 14.33 -36.52 14.73
CA LYS A 603 15.69 -36.97 14.36
C LYS A 603 16.76 -35.99 14.81
N ASN A 604 16.50 -34.69 14.71
CA ASN A 604 17.49 -33.63 14.98
C ASN A 604 17.30 -32.92 16.32
N TRP A 605 16.53 -33.50 17.26
CA TRP A 605 16.13 -32.84 18.51
C TRP A 605 17.31 -32.19 19.27
N ILE A 606 18.40 -32.94 19.44
CA ILE A 606 19.58 -32.49 20.19
C ILE A 606 20.30 -31.35 19.45
N ALA A 607 20.44 -31.45 18.13
CA ALA A 607 21.05 -30.40 17.31
C ALA A 607 20.19 -29.12 17.27
N LEU A 608 18.86 -29.27 17.24
CA LEU A 608 17.92 -28.17 17.35
C LEU A 608 18.07 -27.44 18.68
N HIS A 609 18.17 -28.17 19.79
CA HIS A 609 18.37 -27.62 21.13
C HIS A 609 19.70 -26.89 21.30
N LYS A 610 20.81 -27.54 20.93
CA LYS A 610 22.15 -27.08 21.31
C LYS A 610 22.85 -26.18 20.31
N ASP A 611 22.49 -26.24 19.03
CA ASP A 611 23.21 -25.51 17.99
C ASP A 611 22.26 -24.63 17.16
N LEU A 612 21.25 -25.25 16.53
CA LEU A 612 20.56 -24.63 15.42
C LEU A 612 19.55 -23.54 15.83
N VAL A 613 18.60 -23.86 16.71
CA VAL A 613 17.56 -22.91 17.17
C VAL A 613 18.18 -21.73 17.94
N PRO A 614 19.20 -21.92 18.80
CA PRO A 614 19.89 -20.80 19.43
C PRO A 614 20.66 -19.89 18.48
N ARG A 615 21.01 -20.30 17.25
CA ARG A 615 21.86 -19.51 16.34
C ARG A 615 21.13 -18.94 15.11
N VAL A 616 20.05 -19.59 14.67
CA VAL A 616 19.29 -19.16 13.49
C VAL A 616 18.69 -17.75 13.70
N CYS A 617 18.56 -16.98 12.61
CA CYS A 617 18.00 -15.65 12.72
C CYS A 617 16.53 -15.68 13.15
N LYS A 618 16.13 -14.70 13.98
CA LYS A 618 14.82 -14.65 14.62
C LYS A 618 13.65 -14.76 13.64
N VAL A 619 13.77 -14.17 12.45
CA VAL A 619 12.69 -14.12 11.45
C VAL A 619 12.48 -15.49 10.82
N ARG A 620 13.55 -16.23 10.53
CA ARG A 620 13.46 -17.59 9.99
C ARG A 620 12.85 -18.55 11.00
N LEU A 621 13.30 -18.48 12.26
CA LEU A 621 12.73 -19.28 13.34
C LEU A 621 11.25 -18.97 13.56
N MET A 622 10.90 -17.68 13.56
CA MET A 622 9.52 -17.21 13.70
C MET A 622 8.63 -17.80 12.61
N ILE A 623 9.02 -17.67 11.33
CA ILE A 623 8.23 -18.18 10.20
C ILE A 623 8.12 -19.71 10.28
N TRP A 624 9.20 -20.42 10.59
CA TRP A 624 9.21 -21.87 10.69
C TRP A 624 8.28 -22.38 11.80
N LEU A 625 8.41 -21.88 13.03
CA LEU A 625 7.55 -22.27 14.15
C LEU A 625 6.10 -21.83 13.96
N ALA A 626 5.87 -20.65 13.36
CA ALA A 626 4.53 -20.17 13.03
C ALA A 626 3.82 -21.05 11.99
N THR A 627 4.58 -21.59 11.03
CA THR A 627 4.05 -22.54 10.03
C THR A 627 3.70 -23.87 10.68
N LEU A 628 4.58 -24.40 11.54
CA LEU A 628 4.32 -25.61 12.32
C LEU A 628 3.08 -25.47 13.23
N ALA A 629 2.91 -24.31 13.85
CA ALA A 629 1.77 -24.03 14.73
C ALA A 629 0.44 -23.86 13.98
N PHE A 630 0.51 -23.48 12.69
CA PHE A 630 -0.66 -23.36 11.83
C PHE A 630 -1.17 -24.74 11.33
N ALA A 631 -0.33 -25.77 11.36
CA ALA A 631 -0.69 -27.11 10.89
C ALA A 631 -1.88 -27.72 11.66
N LYS A 632 -2.72 -28.49 10.97
CA LYS A 632 -3.96 -29.07 11.53
C LYS A 632 -3.70 -29.95 12.76
N ASN A 633 -2.59 -30.68 12.77
CA ASN A 633 -2.18 -31.59 13.85
C ASN A 633 -0.98 -31.05 14.65
N ALA A 634 -0.87 -29.72 14.78
CA ALA A 634 0.25 -29.08 15.47
C ALA A 634 0.40 -29.53 16.94
N HIS A 635 1.57 -30.06 17.29
CA HIS A 635 1.93 -30.38 18.67
C HIS A 635 2.45 -29.14 19.39
N MET A 636 1.54 -28.35 19.96
CA MET A 636 1.89 -27.07 20.60
C MET A 636 2.90 -27.22 21.75
N GLY A 637 2.92 -28.34 22.48
CA GLY A 637 3.94 -28.61 23.49
C GLY A 637 5.36 -28.62 22.91
N VAL A 638 5.55 -29.40 21.83
CA VAL A 638 6.82 -29.48 21.09
C VAL A 638 7.25 -28.12 20.55
N ILE A 639 6.32 -27.40 19.93
CA ILE A 639 6.60 -26.08 19.31
C ILE A 639 7.00 -25.05 20.37
N ASN A 640 6.33 -25.04 21.53
CA ASN A 640 6.69 -24.17 22.65
C ASN A 640 8.06 -24.54 23.24
N THR A 641 8.40 -25.83 23.35
CA THR A 641 9.73 -26.28 23.77
C THR A 641 10.82 -25.83 22.79
N LEU A 642 10.58 -25.94 21.49
CA LEU A 642 11.49 -25.45 20.45
C LEU A 642 11.68 -23.92 20.56
N ALA A 643 10.61 -23.16 20.79
CA ALA A 643 10.75 -21.72 21.05
C ALA A 643 11.55 -21.44 22.33
N ALA A 644 11.34 -22.22 23.39
CA ALA A 644 12.06 -22.08 24.66
C ALA A 644 13.57 -22.32 24.51
N PHE A 645 14.02 -23.17 23.58
CA PHE A 645 15.46 -23.31 23.28
C PHE A 645 16.13 -21.99 22.89
N ARG A 646 15.38 -21.01 22.38
CA ARG A 646 15.87 -19.66 22.07
C ARG A 646 15.54 -18.65 23.17
N THR A 647 14.35 -18.71 23.76
CA THR A 647 13.84 -17.64 24.63
C THR A 647 14.16 -17.84 26.12
N ALA A 648 14.40 -19.08 26.57
CA ALA A 648 14.74 -19.41 27.95
C ALA A 648 16.24 -19.64 28.11
N ARG A 649 16.84 -19.02 29.13
CA ARG A 649 18.29 -19.13 29.38
C ARG A 649 18.63 -20.48 30.00
N GLU A 650 17.75 -20.98 30.84
CA GLU A 650 17.81 -22.25 31.55
C GLU A 650 17.97 -23.41 30.57
N MET A 651 17.33 -23.32 29.40
CA MET A 651 17.47 -24.32 28.33
C MET A 651 18.89 -24.40 27.79
N SER A 652 19.65 -23.31 27.77
CA SER A 652 21.05 -23.35 27.30
C SER A 652 21.98 -24.11 28.26
N GLU A 653 21.62 -24.18 29.54
CA GLU A 653 22.42 -24.77 30.62
C GLU A 653 22.30 -26.31 30.68
N ILE A 654 21.21 -26.89 30.18
CA ILE A 654 20.97 -28.34 30.16
C ILE A 654 21.92 -29.04 29.19
N ASN A 655 22.87 -29.85 29.64
CA ASN A 655 23.84 -30.53 28.76
C ASN A 655 23.18 -31.58 27.85
N GLY A 656 23.61 -31.68 26.59
CA GLY A 656 23.12 -32.71 25.67
C GLY A 656 23.66 -34.11 26.03
N PRO A 657 22.92 -35.19 25.71
CA PRO A 657 23.32 -36.54 26.10
C PRO A 657 24.56 -37.00 25.31
N ALA A 658 25.48 -37.68 25.99
CA ALA A 658 26.70 -38.20 25.38
C ALA A 658 26.39 -39.47 24.56
N GLY A 659 26.37 -39.34 23.24
CA GLY A 659 26.10 -40.45 22.31
C GLY A 659 26.00 -39.96 20.86
N GLU A 660 26.25 -40.85 19.90
CA GLU A 660 26.19 -40.52 18.46
C GLU A 660 24.80 -40.76 17.86
N SER A 661 24.04 -41.73 18.41
CA SER A 661 22.68 -42.05 17.98
C SER A 661 21.90 -42.72 19.11
N PHE A 662 20.62 -42.38 19.24
CA PHE A 662 19.73 -42.86 20.30
C PHE A 662 18.52 -43.56 19.69
N LYS A 663 18.35 -44.85 19.99
CA LYS A 663 17.25 -45.69 19.50
C LYS A 663 16.27 -45.93 20.63
N LEU A 664 15.42 -44.96 20.92
CA LEU A 664 14.58 -44.95 22.12
C LEU A 664 13.63 -46.15 22.22
N SER A 665 13.21 -46.73 21.10
CA SER A 665 12.42 -47.97 21.03
C SER A 665 13.10 -49.19 21.66
N GLU A 666 14.42 -49.15 21.85
CA GLU A 666 15.21 -50.22 22.46
C GLU A 666 15.16 -50.21 24.00
N GLY A 667 14.56 -49.17 24.61
CA GLY A 667 14.42 -49.01 26.05
C GLY A 667 15.66 -48.39 26.73
N SER A 668 15.48 -47.94 27.97
CA SER A 668 16.51 -47.27 28.79
C SER A 668 16.95 -48.09 30.02
N LYS A 669 16.50 -49.35 30.11
CA LYS A 669 16.82 -50.28 31.20
C LYS A 669 17.23 -51.63 30.62
N VAL A 670 18.04 -52.37 31.37
CA VAL A 670 18.44 -53.73 30.99
C VAL A 670 17.20 -54.63 30.89
N ASN A 671 17.04 -55.28 29.73
CA ASN A 671 16.00 -56.28 29.51
C ASN A 671 16.59 -57.69 29.69
N SER A 672 16.27 -58.31 30.84
CA SER A 672 16.73 -59.65 31.21
C SER A 672 16.38 -60.72 30.18
N GLN A 673 15.19 -60.63 29.57
CA GLN A 673 14.71 -61.62 28.60
C GLN A 673 15.50 -61.53 27.30
N GLU A 674 15.80 -60.30 26.86
CA GLU A 674 16.58 -60.06 25.66
C GLU A 674 18.04 -60.47 25.84
N LEU A 675 18.66 -60.14 26.99
CA LEU A 675 20.01 -60.61 27.32
C LEU A 675 20.10 -62.13 27.31
N LYS A 676 19.10 -62.79 27.89
CA LYS A 676 18.99 -64.24 27.88
C LYS A 676 18.93 -64.78 26.46
N GLY A 677 18.11 -64.17 25.60
CA GLY A 677 18.00 -64.53 24.18
C GLY A 677 19.33 -64.39 23.42
N ILE A 678 20.09 -63.32 23.68
CA ILE A 678 21.43 -63.13 23.09
C ILE A 678 22.37 -64.23 23.58
N ILE A 679 22.44 -64.47 24.89
CA ILE A 679 23.36 -65.46 25.49
C ILE A 679 23.03 -66.88 25.02
N GLU A 680 21.74 -67.19 24.82
CA GLU A 680 21.29 -68.51 24.34
C GLU A 680 21.78 -68.83 22.92
N GLN A 681 22.04 -67.82 22.07
CA GLN A 681 22.62 -68.00 20.73
C GLN A 681 24.07 -68.49 20.77
N PHE A 682 24.78 -68.22 21.86
CA PHE A 682 26.20 -68.58 22.06
C PHE A 682 26.39 -69.78 22.98
N VAL A 683 25.34 -70.56 23.21
CA VAL A 683 25.44 -71.81 23.97
C VAL A 683 26.16 -72.86 23.13
N HIS A 684 27.09 -73.60 23.73
CA HIS A 684 27.78 -74.70 23.05
C HIS A 684 26.78 -75.75 22.54
N PRO A 685 26.95 -76.28 21.31
CA PRO A 685 26.10 -77.33 20.79
C PRO A 685 26.16 -78.56 21.71
N ALA A 686 25.01 -79.06 22.11
CA ALA A 686 24.90 -80.18 23.03
C ALA A 686 25.17 -81.50 22.27
N ASN A 687 26.44 -81.92 22.17
CA ASN A 687 26.81 -83.24 21.66
C ASN A 687 26.53 -84.33 22.71
N LEU A 688 25.26 -84.52 23.03
CA LEU A 688 24.77 -85.53 23.97
C LEU A 688 24.25 -86.74 23.19
N VAL A 689 25.15 -87.49 22.57
CA VAL A 689 24.84 -88.82 22.01
C VAL A 689 24.75 -89.82 23.16
N GLN A 690 23.84 -90.80 23.06
CA GLN A 690 23.75 -91.89 24.03
C GLN A 690 25.03 -92.72 24.01
N ARG A 691 25.62 -92.96 25.18
CA ARG A 691 26.86 -93.76 25.26
C ARG A 691 26.53 -95.25 25.10
N GLY A 692 27.44 -96.04 24.55
CA GLY A 692 27.22 -97.46 24.25
C GLY A 692 26.74 -98.32 25.44
N ASN A 693 27.08 -97.92 26.68
CA ASN A 693 26.71 -98.63 27.91
C ASN A 693 25.70 -97.86 28.78
N GLU A 694 24.97 -96.89 28.22
CA GLU A 694 24.04 -96.02 28.96
C GLU A 694 22.57 -96.43 28.73
N SER A 695 21.81 -96.66 29.81
CA SER A 695 20.37 -96.95 29.72
C SER A 695 19.58 -95.73 29.25
N GLY A 696 18.42 -95.93 28.60
CA GLY A 696 17.58 -94.82 28.12
C GLY A 696 17.19 -93.83 29.22
N ARG A 697 16.92 -94.32 30.43
CA ARG A 697 16.64 -93.48 31.61
C ARG A 697 17.86 -92.67 32.07
N ALA A 698 19.05 -93.26 32.06
CA ALA A 698 20.30 -92.55 32.40
C ALA A 698 20.64 -91.48 31.34
N TYR A 699 20.38 -91.77 30.06
CA TYR A 699 20.52 -90.81 28.96
C TYR A 699 19.60 -89.60 29.13
N GLU A 700 18.31 -89.82 29.42
CA GLU A 700 17.36 -88.73 29.65
C GLU A 700 17.69 -87.91 30.90
N GLN A 701 18.12 -88.55 31.99
CA GLN A 701 18.58 -87.87 33.20
C GLN A 701 19.82 -87.01 32.93
N ARG A 702 20.80 -87.51 32.16
CA ARG A 702 21.97 -86.73 31.75
C ARG A 702 21.59 -85.53 30.87
N ARG A 703 20.62 -85.72 29.96
CA ARG A 703 20.11 -84.63 29.10
C ARG A 703 19.34 -83.58 29.90
N ALA A 704 18.52 -84.00 30.86
CA ALA A 704 17.79 -83.11 31.77
C ALA A 704 18.74 -82.34 32.70
N GLY A 705 19.75 -83.03 33.28
CA GLY A 705 20.80 -82.40 34.10
C GLY A 705 21.62 -81.38 33.31
N TYR A 706 22.02 -81.71 32.09
CA TYR A 706 22.71 -80.75 31.21
C TYR A 706 21.84 -79.53 30.90
N LYS A 707 20.54 -79.72 30.60
CA LYS A 707 19.61 -78.60 30.38
C LYS A 707 19.45 -77.72 31.63
N ALA A 708 19.39 -78.30 32.82
CA ALA A 708 19.29 -77.58 34.08
C ALA A 708 20.56 -76.76 34.37
N GLU A 709 21.75 -77.37 34.22
CA GLU A 709 23.03 -76.67 34.43
C GLU A 709 23.30 -75.60 33.38
N LYS A 710 22.95 -75.86 32.11
CA LYS A 710 22.93 -74.82 31.05
C LYS A 710 22.07 -73.62 31.47
N LYS A 711 20.83 -73.88 31.92
CA LYS A 711 19.91 -72.82 32.35
C LYS A 711 20.48 -72.03 33.55
N LYS A 712 21.12 -72.70 34.51
CA LYS A 712 21.82 -72.06 35.62
C LYS A 712 22.98 -71.19 35.14
N ALA A 713 23.79 -71.67 34.19
CA ALA A 713 24.90 -70.92 33.63
C ALA A 713 24.42 -69.65 32.90
N VAL A 714 23.40 -69.77 32.02
CA VAL A 714 22.80 -68.62 31.33
C VAL A 714 22.23 -67.60 32.32
N ASN A 715 21.42 -68.04 33.30
CA ASN A 715 20.84 -67.14 34.29
C ASN A 715 21.91 -66.48 35.18
N GLY A 716 22.98 -67.20 35.53
CA GLY A 716 24.10 -66.66 36.31
C GLY A 716 24.87 -65.57 35.56
N ILE A 717 25.10 -65.76 34.25
CA ILE A 717 25.72 -64.73 33.40
C ILE A 717 24.81 -63.51 33.29
N VAL A 718 23.49 -63.70 33.06
CA VAL A 718 22.52 -62.59 32.98
C VAL A 718 22.51 -61.78 34.27
N ALA A 719 22.36 -62.43 35.43
CA ALA A 719 22.34 -61.75 36.73
C ALA A 719 23.64 -60.98 37.02
N TYR A 720 24.79 -61.55 36.62
CA TYR A 720 26.08 -60.87 36.76
C TYR A 720 26.21 -59.65 35.86
N LEU A 721 25.73 -59.71 34.62
CA LEU A 721 25.71 -58.57 33.69
C LEU A 721 24.73 -57.48 34.17
N GLU A 722 23.57 -57.86 34.68
CA GLU A 722 22.61 -56.93 35.29
C GLU A 722 23.19 -56.17 36.46
N SER A 723 23.99 -56.83 37.31
CA SER A 723 24.63 -56.19 38.46
C SER A 723 25.64 -55.10 38.08
N GLN A 724 26.10 -55.07 36.83
CA GLN A 724 27.04 -54.06 36.32
C GLN A 724 26.33 -52.83 35.75
N TRP A 725 25.00 -52.82 35.66
CA TRP A 725 24.24 -51.65 35.21
C TRP A 725 24.41 -50.48 36.21
N PRO A 726 24.64 -49.22 35.78
CA PRO A 726 24.57 -48.67 34.43
C PRO A 726 25.93 -48.52 33.71
N CYS A 727 26.66 -49.63 33.52
CA CYS A 727 27.87 -49.64 32.69
C CYS A 727 27.53 -49.80 31.18
N PRO A 728 28.07 -48.97 30.27
CA PRO A 728 27.83 -49.08 28.83
C PRO A 728 28.52 -50.30 28.18
N SER A 729 29.55 -50.85 28.82
CA SER A 729 30.34 -51.96 28.30
C SER A 729 30.66 -52.95 29.42
N PRO A 730 29.68 -53.76 29.85
CA PRO A 730 29.90 -54.74 30.90
C PRO A 730 30.87 -55.82 30.43
N THR A 731 31.58 -56.42 31.38
CA THR A 731 32.55 -57.48 31.07
C THR A 731 32.37 -58.67 32.00
N VAL A 732 32.72 -59.85 31.51
CA VAL A 732 32.80 -61.06 32.32
C VAL A 732 34.26 -61.50 32.35
N PRO A 733 35.03 -61.15 33.40
CA PRO A 733 36.45 -61.46 33.45
C PRO A 733 36.70 -62.98 33.49
N SER A 734 37.73 -63.43 32.79
CA SER A 734 38.15 -64.85 32.80
C SER A 734 38.64 -65.34 34.16
N LYS A 735 38.94 -64.42 35.08
CA LYS A 735 39.33 -64.70 36.48
C LYS A 735 38.13 -64.82 37.43
N HIS A 736 36.89 -64.64 36.96
CA HIS A 736 35.70 -64.73 37.80
C HIS A 736 35.52 -66.15 38.36
N ALA A 737 35.13 -66.28 39.63
CA ALA A 737 35.02 -67.58 40.31
C ALA A 737 34.11 -68.59 39.58
N GLN A 738 33.07 -68.10 38.89
CA GLN A 738 32.13 -68.91 38.10
C GLN A 738 32.49 -69.01 36.61
N TRP A 739 33.60 -68.41 36.16
CA TRP A 739 33.99 -68.38 34.74
C TRP A 739 34.11 -69.77 34.13
N ALA A 740 34.80 -70.69 34.81
CA ALA A 740 34.98 -72.05 34.32
C ALA A 740 33.64 -72.79 34.16
N PHE A 741 32.68 -72.53 35.05
CA PHE A 741 31.32 -73.07 34.96
C PHE A 741 30.54 -72.44 33.80
N TRP A 742 30.54 -71.11 33.68
CA TRP A 742 29.85 -70.40 32.61
C TRP A 742 30.39 -70.73 31.21
N ASN A 743 31.71 -70.72 31.05
CA ASN A 743 32.37 -70.96 29.76
C ASN A 743 32.24 -72.42 29.28
N ARG A 744 31.90 -73.35 30.18
CA ARG A 744 31.59 -74.75 29.84
C ARG A 744 30.28 -74.89 29.05
N TYR A 745 29.33 -73.97 29.24
CA TYR A 745 28.01 -74.02 28.61
C TYR A 745 27.77 -72.90 27.60
N VAL A 746 28.45 -71.75 27.74
CA VAL A 746 28.28 -70.58 26.88
C VAL A 746 29.64 -70.09 26.38
N MET A 747 29.74 -69.75 25.10
CA MET A 747 30.89 -69.07 24.50
C MET A 747 30.89 -67.57 24.88
N VAL A 748 31.17 -67.26 26.15
CA VAL A 748 31.02 -65.91 26.73
C VAL A 748 31.83 -64.84 25.97
N ASN A 749 33.02 -65.19 25.48
CA ASN A 749 33.84 -64.27 24.69
C ASN A 749 33.24 -63.97 23.31
N ALA A 750 32.55 -64.92 22.68
CA ALA A 750 31.88 -64.72 21.40
C ALA A 750 30.59 -63.90 21.55
N ALA A 751 29.90 -64.03 22.68
CA ALA A 751 28.71 -63.22 23.00
C ALA A 751 29.04 -61.76 23.37
N ARG A 752 30.28 -61.48 23.80
CA ARG A 752 30.70 -60.18 24.33
C ARG A 752 30.37 -58.99 23.43
N PRO A 753 30.67 -58.99 22.11
CA PRO A 753 30.41 -57.82 21.26
C PRO A 753 28.91 -57.46 21.19
N LEU A 754 28.03 -58.45 21.07
CA LEU A 754 26.57 -58.24 21.02
C LEU A 754 26.02 -57.76 22.37
N ILE A 755 26.53 -58.30 23.48
CA ILE A 755 26.17 -57.84 24.83
C ILE A 755 26.58 -56.38 25.01
N GLN A 756 27.82 -56.02 24.67
CA GLN A 756 28.33 -54.64 24.79
C GLN A 756 27.57 -53.68 23.88
N GLN A 757 27.26 -54.08 22.64
CA GLN A 757 26.45 -53.29 21.72
C GLN A 757 25.07 -52.99 22.32
N ARG A 758 24.41 -54.00 22.92
CA ARG A 758 23.07 -53.82 23.49
C ARG A 758 23.08 -53.00 24.78
N PHE A 759 24.05 -53.23 25.67
CA PHE A 759 24.24 -52.41 26.87
C PHE A 759 24.56 -50.96 26.54
N LYS A 760 25.36 -50.71 25.51
CA LYS A 760 25.63 -49.37 25.02
C LYS A 760 24.36 -48.67 24.56
N ALA A 761 23.50 -49.35 23.79
CA ALA A 761 22.24 -48.78 23.34
C ALA A 761 21.30 -48.41 24.51
N TRP A 762 21.15 -49.30 25.50
CA TRP A 762 20.37 -48.99 26.71
C TRP A 762 20.97 -47.83 27.49
N HIS A 763 22.30 -47.79 27.62
CA HIS A 763 22.99 -46.74 28.36
C HIS A 763 22.84 -45.39 27.68
N ASP A 764 23.04 -45.32 26.36
CA ASP A 764 22.89 -44.10 25.59
C ASP A 764 21.42 -43.61 25.67
N ASN A 765 20.43 -44.51 25.58
CA ASN A 765 19.02 -44.16 25.81
C ASN A 765 18.73 -43.72 27.26
N LYS A 766 19.42 -44.28 28.26
CA LYS A 766 19.32 -43.83 29.66
C LYS A 766 19.81 -42.39 29.80
N LEU A 767 20.96 -42.05 29.21
CA LEU A 767 21.47 -40.68 29.18
C LEU A 767 20.49 -39.73 28.46
N PHE A 768 19.83 -40.20 27.41
CA PHE A 768 18.79 -39.42 26.74
C PHE A 768 17.58 -39.16 27.65
N VAL A 769 17.15 -40.15 28.43
CA VAL A 769 16.06 -39.98 29.41
C VAL A 769 16.47 -38.99 30.52
N GLU A 770 17.70 -39.08 31.03
CA GLU A 770 18.25 -38.13 32.02
C GLU A 770 18.41 -36.71 31.47
N TYR A 771 18.60 -36.55 30.15
CA TYR A 771 18.58 -35.25 29.48
C TYR A 771 17.15 -34.66 29.39
N PHE A 772 16.13 -35.52 29.40
CA PHE A 772 14.73 -35.15 29.26
C PHE A 772 14.02 -34.84 30.59
N ASP A 773 14.43 -35.52 31.66
CA ASP A 773 13.91 -35.34 33.02
C ASP A 773 14.58 -34.14 33.69
#